data_AF-A0AB37WG24-F1
#
_entry.id   AF-A0AB37WG24-F1
#
_cell.length_a   1.000
_cell.length_b   1.000
_cell.length_c   1.000
_cell.angle_alpha   90.00
_cell.angle_beta   90.00
_cell.angle_gamma   90.00
#
_symmetry.space_group_name_H-M   'P 1'
#
loop_
_entity.id
_entity.type
_entity.pdbx_description
1 polymer ?
#
loop_
_entity_poly.entity_id
_entity_poly.type
_entity_poly.pdbx_seq_one_letter_code
_entity_poly.pdbx_strand_id
1 'polypeptide(L)'
;MASNGLQDYADFSLPIPPNRYIDDPEYFCRFHPRVHKETQASDDATVQCQIDVFGRANVGFVKGCLSLRSGGWTSLTYPYCLPERLALVSYINEVAFFQNDVDFWLPFDPDTKCCDSSVSVGGRKKAVDPGWQNRHTQVFAKIAIQLVDTDSQLGNLVIQGLQTWKRGEAMMEEEIRYQNLTQYLSDRLVDNAFEFLFAVARFGSNFSLTKEEEKLIEPVLKPYYEIMILTNDYFSWETEYTTFLRSNEKVVVRNAVPLFMEWYSMSCQEAKVALKEKIKSLEDDYCSLKAEFFSQYQIPGSSPAIMRWFEILEGVLAGNIFWSKTCPRYNTAFGSEYKQYLAQRINEGAYFFNSSTESSAIISNDILKISKLNLSGQGVTDSECGMGSMGRTKPSLFTCERLPPLDQSVIEYPSRYIASLPSKEIWHTFIDALNTWYQVPQHHLTIIRTVITQLHSSSLMLDDIQDHSPLRRGHPAAHRVYGIGQTVNSAYFQCADALRQIQKISSDSVLVFTEELMALQIGQGADMYWTYHSITPTEEEYLQTVDSKTTALFRMASRLLQGQATMNRCMDMEEFLTLFGRYIQIRNDYQNLESSKNTKNQGFCSDFDGGKYSLPLIHASKLGSPEINAILQQRKRTESLTTDLKIVLLSELKAKGSLAYTLQVLQNLERAIKEELQSLESEAEIKNWLLWRILQQMSLDNHHG
;
A
#
# COMPACT_ATOMS: atom_id res chain seq x y z
N MET A 1 12.89 10.84 22.50
CA MET A 1 13.49 12.19 22.41
C MET A 1 14.75 12.09 21.55
N ALA A 2 14.61 12.25 20.24
CA ALA A 2 15.77 12.56 19.41
C ALA A 2 16.20 14.02 19.67
N SER A 3 17.45 14.36 19.39
CA SER A 3 17.88 15.75 19.44
C SER A 3 17.46 16.46 18.15
N ASN A 4 16.78 17.60 18.27
CA ASN A 4 16.54 18.52 17.16
C ASN A 4 17.85 19.26 16.82
N GLY A 5 18.87 18.50 16.42
CA GLY A 5 20.18 19.01 16.04
C GLY A 5 20.07 19.77 14.73
N LEU A 6 20.06 21.10 14.82
CA LEU A 6 20.12 21.99 13.67
C LEU A 6 21.47 21.84 12.95
N GLN A 7 21.55 20.91 11.99
CA GLN A 7 22.55 20.97 10.93
C GLN A 7 22.38 22.29 10.17
N ASP A 8 23.47 22.91 9.76
CA ASP A 8 23.39 24.10 8.92
C ASP A 8 23.09 23.67 7.48
N TYR A 9 21.83 23.87 7.08
CA TYR A 9 21.35 23.52 5.74
C TYR A 9 22.09 24.28 4.62
N ALA A 10 22.89 25.31 4.92
CA ALA A 10 23.84 25.90 3.97
C ALA A 10 24.86 24.87 3.43
N ASP A 11 25.13 23.79 4.16
CA ASP A 11 26.03 22.71 3.74
C ASP A 11 25.51 21.90 2.53
N PHE A 12 24.20 21.87 2.30
CA PHE A 12 23.58 21.13 1.18
C PHE A 12 22.54 21.92 0.36
N SER A 13 22.23 23.18 0.74
CA SER A 13 21.25 24.03 0.06
C SER A 13 21.87 25.27 -0.59
N LEU A 14 21.70 25.46 -1.91
CA LEU A 14 22.16 26.65 -2.64
C LEU A 14 21.02 27.62 -2.95
N PRO A 15 21.20 28.95 -2.83
CA PRO A 15 20.25 29.91 -3.36
C PRO A 15 20.30 29.93 -4.90
N ILE A 16 19.14 30.03 -5.56
CA ILE A 16 19.09 30.31 -7.00
C ILE A 16 19.58 31.75 -7.25
N PRO A 17 20.41 32.00 -8.28
CA PRO A 17 20.82 33.36 -8.64
C PRO A 17 19.60 34.27 -8.95
N PRO A 18 19.49 35.48 -8.33
CA PRO A 18 18.31 36.34 -8.46
C PRO A 18 17.91 36.71 -9.90
N ASN A 19 18.90 36.82 -10.80
CA ASN A 19 18.68 37.09 -12.23
C ASN A 19 18.02 35.92 -13.00
N ARG A 20 17.68 34.80 -12.34
CA ARG A 20 16.86 33.71 -12.92
C ARG A 20 15.38 33.82 -12.55
N TYR A 21 14.98 34.76 -11.69
CA TYR A 21 13.59 34.87 -11.23
C TYR A 21 13.08 36.29 -10.91
N ILE A 22 13.90 37.26 -10.47
CA ILE A 22 13.38 38.58 -10.04
C ILE A 22 12.70 39.34 -11.19
N ASP A 23 13.32 39.38 -12.37
CA ASP A 23 12.79 40.08 -13.54
C ASP A 23 11.86 39.20 -14.40
N ASP A 24 11.51 38.00 -13.93
CA ASP A 24 10.69 37.04 -14.67
C ASP A 24 9.21 37.19 -14.26
N PRO A 25 8.31 37.62 -15.17
CA PRO A 25 6.91 37.87 -14.82
C PRO A 25 6.17 36.60 -14.34
N GLU A 26 6.67 35.41 -14.68
CA GLU A 26 6.09 34.12 -14.26
C GLU A 26 6.68 33.58 -12.95
N TYR A 27 7.56 34.33 -12.29
CA TYR A 27 7.92 34.10 -10.89
C TYR A 27 7.32 35.18 -9.99
N PHE A 28 6.11 34.92 -9.49
CA PHE A 28 5.31 35.89 -8.72
C PHE A 28 5.31 35.64 -7.21
N CYS A 29 6.28 34.88 -6.71
CA CYS A 29 6.46 34.59 -5.28
C CYS A 29 7.48 35.53 -4.64
N ARG A 30 7.28 35.96 -3.38
CA ARG A 30 8.28 36.78 -2.67
C ARG A 30 9.36 35.94 -1.98
N PHE A 31 9.11 34.65 -1.76
CA PHE A 31 10.11 33.74 -1.19
C PHE A 31 11.21 33.43 -2.22
N HIS A 32 12.45 33.27 -1.76
CA HIS A 32 13.60 33.07 -2.63
C HIS A 32 13.84 31.58 -2.90
N PRO A 33 13.87 31.14 -4.17
CA PRO A 33 14.01 29.73 -4.49
C PRO A 33 15.44 29.25 -4.23
N ARG A 34 15.54 27.99 -3.81
CA ARG A 34 16.81 27.30 -3.53
C ARG A 34 16.85 25.98 -4.30
N VAL A 35 18.03 25.38 -4.39
CA VAL A 35 18.23 24.05 -4.97
C VAL A 35 19.18 23.22 -4.10
N HIS A 36 18.89 21.94 -3.93
CA HIS A 36 19.78 21.00 -3.26
C HIS A 36 21.07 20.78 -4.07
N LYS A 37 22.24 20.73 -3.41
CA LYS A 37 23.55 20.56 -4.07
C LYS A 37 23.63 19.27 -4.88
N GLU A 38 23.04 18.20 -4.37
CA GLU A 38 23.05 16.86 -4.98
C GLU A 38 21.88 16.62 -5.95
N THR A 39 21.51 17.61 -6.77
CA THR A 39 20.42 17.48 -7.77
C THR A 39 20.61 16.26 -8.69
N GLN A 40 21.85 15.86 -8.98
CA GLN A 40 22.15 14.69 -9.79
C GLN A 40 21.66 13.38 -9.15
N ALA A 41 21.74 13.22 -7.83
CA ALA A 41 21.23 12.03 -7.13
C ALA A 41 19.69 12.02 -7.11
N SER A 42 19.08 13.20 -7.00
CA SER A 42 17.62 13.38 -7.12
C SER A 42 17.09 13.00 -8.51
N ASP A 43 17.77 13.48 -9.55
CA ASP A 43 17.44 13.20 -10.94
C ASP A 43 17.70 11.72 -11.32
N ASP A 44 18.81 11.13 -10.87
CA ASP A 44 19.12 9.70 -11.10
C ASP A 44 18.08 8.79 -10.42
N ALA A 45 17.66 9.10 -9.19
CA ALA A 45 16.60 8.36 -8.50
C ALA A 45 15.23 8.51 -9.19
N THR A 46 14.94 9.69 -9.73
CA THR A 46 13.77 9.97 -10.58
C THR A 46 13.80 9.12 -11.87
N VAL A 47 14.95 9.04 -12.55
CA VAL A 47 15.12 8.20 -13.75
C VAL A 47 15.05 6.71 -13.41
N GLN A 48 15.61 6.27 -12.28
CA GLN A 48 15.47 4.88 -11.84
C GLN A 48 14.01 4.53 -11.49
N CYS A 49 13.26 5.44 -10.88
CA CYS A 49 11.82 5.24 -10.61
C CYS A 49 11.01 5.03 -11.90
N GLN A 50 11.29 5.81 -12.96
CA GLN A 50 10.72 5.61 -14.29
C GLN A 50 11.05 4.21 -14.88
N ILE A 51 12.29 3.73 -14.71
CA ILE A 51 12.71 2.40 -15.16
C ILE A 51 12.01 1.31 -14.34
N ASP A 52 11.94 1.48 -13.03
CA ASP A 52 11.38 0.51 -12.10
C ASP A 52 9.89 0.30 -12.34
N VAL A 53 9.11 1.38 -12.54
CA VAL A 53 7.67 1.29 -12.83
C VAL A 53 7.43 0.84 -14.28
N PHE A 54 7.92 1.59 -15.27
CA PHE A 54 7.51 1.40 -16.68
C PHE A 54 8.45 0.52 -17.51
N GLY A 55 9.61 0.13 -16.99
CA GLY A 55 10.66 -0.57 -17.74
C GLY A 55 11.52 0.38 -18.57
N ARG A 56 12.80 0.05 -18.75
CA ARG A 56 13.82 0.97 -19.31
C ARG A 56 13.54 1.52 -20.71
N ALA A 57 12.82 0.79 -21.55
CA ALA A 57 12.39 1.25 -22.87
C ALA A 57 11.36 2.41 -22.82
N ASN A 58 10.64 2.51 -21.69
CA ASN A 58 9.49 3.38 -21.49
C ASN A 58 9.77 4.59 -20.58
N VAL A 59 11.04 4.91 -20.26
CA VAL A 59 11.37 6.11 -19.48
C VAL A 59 10.82 7.37 -20.16
N GLY A 60 10.05 8.18 -19.43
CA GLY A 60 9.29 9.30 -19.97
C GLY A 60 7.93 8.92 -20.59
N PHE A 61 7.38 7.74 -20.27
CA PHE A 61 6.00 7.34 -20.63
C PHE A 61 4.94 8.20 -19.92
N VAL A 62 5.27 8.66 -18.72
CA VAL A 62 4.59 9.66 -17.88
C VAL A 62 5.62 10.74 -17.47
N LYS A 63 5.19 11.95 -17.11
CA LYS A 63 6.06 13.07 -16.73
C LYS A 63 5.86 13.49 -15.27
N GLY A 64 6.80 13.15 -14.39
CA GLY A 64 6.85 13.65 -13.01
C GLY A 64 7.81 14.82 -12.81
N CYS A 65 8.68 14.72 -11.80
CA CYS A 65 9.54 15.75 -11.21
C CYS A 65 10.64 16.33 -12.12
N LEU A 66 11.20 15.58 -13.06
CA LEU A 66 12.43 15.95 -13.76
C LEU A 66 12.29 17.23 -14.63
N SER A 67 13.31 18.10 -14.58
CA SER A 67 13.45 19.28 -15.46
C SER A 67 14.92 19.64 -15.64
N LEU A 68 15.42 19.61 -16.88
CA LEU A 68 16.81 19.98 -17.23
C LEU A 68 17.05 21.50 -17.17
N ARG A 69 16.00 22.31 -16.97
CA ARG A 69 16.05 23.79 -17.08
C ARG A 69 16.10 24.48 -15.72
N SER A 70 15.21 24.05 -14.83
CA SER A 70 15.10 24.56 -13.47
C SER A 70 15.87 23.71 -12.46
N GLY A 71 16.11 22.42 -12.76
CA GLY A 71 16.41 21.37 -11.78
C GLY A 71 15.15 20.55 -11.48
N GLY A 72 15.33 19.29 -11.06
CA GLY A 72 14.23 18.40 -10.69
C GLY A 72 13.40 18.95 -9.51
N TRP A 73 12.08 18.74 -9.55
CA TRP A 73 11.11 19.30 -8.59
C TRP A 73 11.54 19.10 -7.14
N THR A 74 11.87 17.87 -6.75
CA THR A 74 12.33 17.52 -5.40
C THR A 74 13.55 18.33 -4.94
N SER A 75 14.52 18.57 -5.82
CA SER A 75 15.71 19.35 -5.47
C SER A 75 15.40 20.84 -5.27
N LEU A 76 14.29 21.33 -5.84
CA LEU A 76 13.82 22.71 -5.69
C LEU A 76 12.85 22.88 -4.52
N THR A 77 11.91 21.95 -4.33
CA THR A 77 10.87 22.01 -3.27
C THR A 77 11.36 21.48 -1.93
N TYR A 78 12.29 20.53 -1.92
CA TYR A 78 12.95 20.05 -0.71
C TYR A 78 14.44 20.43 -0.70
N PRO A 79 14.79 21.73 -0.81
CA PRO A 79 16.18 22.19 -0.84
C PRO A 79 16.86 22.07 0.54
N TYR A 80 16.12 21.57 1.54
CA TYR A 80 16.53 21.29 2.92
C TYR A 80 16.35 19.80 3.28
N CYS A 81 16.14 18.92 2.30
CA CYS A 81 16.23 17.49 2.50
C CYS A 81 17.66 17.12 2.93
N LEU A 82 17.82 16.17 3.85
CA LEU A 82 19.12 15.57 4.14
C LEU A 82 19.64 14.85 2.87
N PRO A 83 20.93 14.97 2.52
CA PRO A 83 21.51 14.33 1.34
C PRO A 83 21.20 12.83 1.25
N GLU A 84 21.38 12.09 2.35
CA GLU A 84 21.12 10.65 2.46
C GLU A 84 19.64 10.27 2.31
N ARG A 85 18.71 11.22 2.49
CA ARG A 85 17.27 11.01 2.26
C ARG A 85 16.81 11.50 0.88
N LEU A 86 17.59 12.32 0.17
CA LEU A 86 17.18 12.99 -1.07
C LEU A 86 16.82 12.01 -2.20
N ALA A 87 17.62 10.97 -2.41
CA ALA A 87 17.37 9.99 -3.47
C ALA A 87 16.04 9.25 -3.25
N LEU A 88 15.81 8.74 -2.04
CA LEU A 88 14.54 8.12 -1.63
C LEU A 88 13.35 9.09 -1.75
N VAL A 89 13.50 10.34 -1.29
CA VAL A 89 12.46 11.38 -1.42
C VAL A 89 12.14 11.67 -2.89
N SER A 90 13.15 11.77 -3.76
CA SER A 90 12.95 12.02 -5.21
C SER A 90 12.22 10.86 -5.89
N TYR A 91 12.63 9.63 -5.56
CA TYR A 91 11.99 8.42 -6.02
C TYR A 91 10.50 8.34 -5.61
N ILE A 92 10.19 8.70 -4.35
CA ILE A 92 8.83 8.76 -3.80
C ILE A 92 7.97 9.81 -4.51
N ASN A 93 8.51 11.02 -4.72
CA ASN A 93 7.80 12.09 -5.40
C ASN A 93 7.48 11.74 -6.86
N GLU A 94 8.42 11.10 -7.56
CA GLU A 94 8.21 10.65 -8.94
C GLU A 94 7.03 9.65 -9.04
N VAL A 95 6.90 8.72 -8.09
CA VAL A 95 5.71 7.85 -7.99
C VAL A 95 4.43 8.65 -7.74
N ALA A 96 4.46 9.62 -6.82
CA ALA A 96 3.31 10.46 -6.53
C ALA A 96 2.85 11.29 -7.74
N PHE A 97 3.77 11.76 -8.59
CA PHE A 97 3.40 12.41 -9.85
C PHE A 97 2.81 11.44 -10.88
N PHE A 98 3.24 10.17 -10.91
CA PHE A 98 2.59 9.16 -11.75
C PHE A 98 1.14 8.92 -11.32
N GLN A 99 0.88 8.96 -10.01
CA GLN A 99 -0.41 8.65 -9.39
C GLN A 99 -1.55 9.60 -9.82
N ASN A 100 -1.21 10.76 -10.39
CA ASN A 100 -2.17 11.73 -10.94
C ASN A 100 -2.48 11.46 -12.43
N ASP A 101 -1.62 10.72 -13.13
CA ASP A 101 -1.73 10.40 -14.56
C ASP A 101 -2.16 8.93 -14.79
N VAL A 102 -2.33 8.17 -13.70
CA VAL A 102 -2.46 6.70 -13.68
C VAL A 102 -3.30 6.24 -12.49
N ASP A 103 -4.38 5.52 -12.75
CA ASP A 103 -5.16 4.80 -11.73
C ASP A 103 -4.37 3.60 -11.17
N PHE A 104 -3.54 3.85 -10.15
CA PHE A 104 -2.90 2.80 -9.34
C PHE A 104 -3.74 2.45 -8.11
N TRP A 105 -3.74 1.18 -7.74
CA TRP A 105 -4.15 0.71 -6.41
C TRP A 105 -2.96 0.75 -5.46
N LEU A 106 -3.16 1.10 -4.18
CA LEU A 106 -2.12 0.90 -3.18
C LEU A 106 -2.14 -0.57 -2.73
N PRO A 107 -1.04 -1.35 -2.84
CA PRO A 107 -0.98 -2.72 -2.31
C PRO A 107 -1.04 -2.79 -0.76
N PHE A 108 -1.33 -1.67 -0.09
CA PHE A 108 -1.50 -1.54 1.36
C PHE A 108 -2.84 -0.90 1.75
N ASP A 109 -3.75 -0.67 0.80
CA ASP A 109 -5.11 -0.19 1.08
C ASP A 109 -6.12 -1.34 0.84
N PRO A 110 -6.78 -1.85 1.90
CA PRO A 110 -7.63 -3.04 1.81
C PRO A 110 -8.94 -2.81 1.05
N ASP A 111 -9.29 -1.56 0.74
CA ASP A 111 -10.55 -1.21 0.09
C ASP A 111 -10.41 -1.01 -1.43
N THR A 112 -9.18 -1.09 -1.98
CA THR A 112 -8.93 -0.90 -3.43
C THR A 112 -9.11 -2.16 -4.27
N LYS A 113 -9.94 -2.07 -5.33
CA LYS A 113 -10.20 -3.17 -6.27
C LYS A 113 -9.11 -3.25 -7.35
N CYS A 114 -8.57 -4.44 -7.57
CA CYS A 114 -7.65 -4.70 -8.67
C CYS A 114 -8.40 -5.01 -9.98
N CYS A 115 -8.32 -4.13 -10.98
CA CYS A 115 -8.13 -4.47 -12.41
C CYS A 115 -8.25 -3.25 -13.34
N ASP A 116 -7.15 -2.90 -14.01
CA ASP A 116 -7.16 -2.69 -15.46
C ASP A 116 -5.81 -3.10 -16.07
N SER A 117 -5.78 -3.32 -17.38
CA SER A 117 -4.57 -3.63 -18.17
C SER A 117 -4.08 -2.44 -18.99
N SER A 118 -4.70 -1.27 -18.78
CA SER A 118 -4.46 -0.03 -19.52
C SER A 118 -4.37 1.16 -18.59
N VAL A 119 -3.44 2.07 -18.87
CA VAL A 119 -3.18 3.28 -18.07
C VAL A 119 -3.67 4.52 -18.81
N SER A 120 -4.40 5.41 -18.13
CA SER A 120 -5.12 6.56 -18.73
C SER A 120 -4.27 7.82 -18.96
N VAL A 121 -3.04 7.69 -19.49
CA VAL A 121 -2.11 8.84 -19.61
C VAL A 121 -2.67 9.92 -20.56
N GLY A 122 -3.09 11.06 -19.99
CA GLY A 122 -3.55 12.22 -20.75
C GLY A 122 -4.86 11.97 -21.52
N GLY A 123 -5.83 11.31 -20.87
CA GLY A 123 -7.16 11.07 -21.43
C GLY A 123 -7.23 9.92 -22.45
N ARG A 124 -6.18 9.10 -22.54
CA ARG A 124 -6.11 7.93 -23.43
C ARG A 124 -5.58 6.70 -22.70
N LYS A 125 -6.33 5.60 -22.77
CA LYS A 125 -5.84 4.27 -22.42
C LYS A 125 -4.63 3.90 -23.29
N LYS A 126 -3.44 3.87 -22.70
CA LYS A 126 -2.24 3.23 -23.23
C LYS A 126 -2.14 1.82 -22.68
N ALA A 127 -1.74 0.85 -23.50
CA ALA A 127 -1.29 -0.44 -23.00
C ALA A 127 0.03 -0.27 -22.23
N VAL A 128 0.18 -1.05 -21.16
CA VAL A 128 1.44 -1.26 -20.43
C VAL A 128 1.90 -2.70 -20.65
N ASP A 129 3.19 -2.99 -20.41
CA ASP A 129 3.69 -4.36 -20.57
C ASP A 129 3.16 -5.30 -19.46
N PRO A 130 3.07 -6.62 -19.70
CA PRO A 130 2.51 -7.56 -18.71
C PRO A 130 3.23 -7.59 -17.36
N GLY A 131 4.50 -7.20 -17.29
CA GLY A 131 5.27 -7.15 -16.03
C GLY A 131 4.99 -5.92 -15.17
N TRP A 132 4.33 -4.90 -15.73
CA TRP A 132 4.09 -3.61 -15.06
C TRP A 132 3.36 -3.75 -13.71
N GLN A 133 2.34 -4.61 -13.62
CA GLN A 133 1.55 -4.77 -12.39
C GLN A 133 2.41 -5.27 -11.21
N ASN A 134 3.32 -6.22 -11.46
CA ASN A 134 4.22 -6.77 -10.43
C ASN A 134 5.33 -5.77 -10.08
N ARG A 135 5.98 -5.18 -11.09
CA ARG A 135 7.00 -4.15 -10.85
C ARG A 135 6.44 -2.99 -10.01
N HIS A 136 5.23 -2.54 -10.31
CA HIS A 136 4.50 -1.51 -9.56
C HIS A 136 4.33 -1.87 -8.07
N THR A 137 3.84 -3.07 -7.74
CA THR A 137 3.65 -3.46 -6.33
C THR A 137 4.98 -3.64 -5.59
N GLN A 138 6.02 -4.18 -6.25
CA GLN A 138 7.39 -4.22 -5.73
C GLN A 138 7.96 -2.80 -5.46
N VAL A 139 7.66 -1.82 -6.32
CA VAL A 139 8.06 -0.41 -6.12
C VAL A 139 7.47 0.18 -4.83
N PHE A 140 6.16 0.02 -4.62
CA PHE A 140 5.50 0.51 -3.39
C PHE A 140 5.98 -0.26 -2.14
N ALA A 141 6.27 -1.57 -2.25
CA ALA A 141 6.84 -2.36 -1.15
C ALA A 141 8.24 -1.88 -0.75
N LYS A 142 9.11 -1.66 -1.75
CA LYS A 142 10.44 -1.09 -1.55
C LYS A 142 10.38 0.29 -0.89
N ILE A 143 9.52 1.20 -1.37
CA ILE A 143 9.30 2.52 -0.74
C ILE A 143 8.90 2.36 0.73
N ALA A 144 7.88 1.55 1.01
CA ALA A 144 7.36 1.40 2.37
C ALA A 144 8.38 0.76 3.34
N ILE A 145 9.24 -0.14 2.85
CA ILE A 145 10.35 -0.71 3.62
C ILE A 145 11.41 0.35 3.88
N GLN A 146 11.95 0.97 2.83
CA GLN A 146 13.04 1.95 2.93
C GLN A 146 12.65 3.16 3.80
N LEU A 147 11.39 3.63 3.73
CA LEU A 147 10.87 4.66 4.63
C LEU A 147 10.96 4.24 6.10
N VAL A 148 10.48 3.05 6.45
CA VAL A 148 10.43 2.56 7.85
C VAL A 148 11.82 2.18 8.38
N ASP A 149 12.68 1.63 7.52
CA ASP A 149 14.05 1.26 7.86
C ASP A 149 14.96 2.50 8.04
N THR A 150 14.68 3.59 7.32
CA THR A 150 15.37 4.90 7.48
C THR A 150 14.85 5.68 8.69
N ASP A 151 13.53 5.69 8.88
CA ASP A 151 12.87 6.47 9.93
C ASP A 151 11.47 5.87 10.22
N SER A 152 11.37 5.01 11.24
CA SER A 152 10.10 4.31 11.50
C SER A 152 8.96 5.25 11.93
N GLN A 153 9.25 6.44 12.45
CA GLN A 153 8.23 7.42 12.84
C GLN A 153 7.79 8.27 11.64
N LEU A 154 8.73 8.96 10.97
CA LEU A 154 8.42 9.84 9.84
C LEU A 154 8.04 9.06 8.57
N GLY A 155 8.63 7.88 8.37
CA GLY A 155 8.31 6.98 7.27
C GLY A 155 6.88 6.44 7.34
N ASN A 156 6.38 6.10 8.53
CA ASN A 156 4.97 5.74 8.71
C ASN A 156 4.03 6.93 8.49
N LEU A 157 4.45 8.17 8.80
CA LEU A 157 3.67 9.36 8.48
C LEU A 157 3.52 9.56 6.95
N VAL A 158 4.60 9.34 6.17
CA VAL A 158 4.55 9.38 4.70
C VAL A 158 3.59 8.33 4.13
N ILE A 159 3.65 7.10 4.64
CA ILE A 159 2.73 6.01 4.24
C ILE A 159 1.27 6.37 4.55
N GLN A 160 1.01 6.94 5.72
CA GLN A 160 -0.35 7.35 6.13
C GLN A 160 -0.89 8.51 5.28
N GLY A 161 -0.09 9.54 5.00
CA GLY A 161 -0.48 10.64 4.13
C GLY A 161 -0.85 10.16 2.72
N LEU A 162 -0.09 9.21 2.18
CA LEU A 162 -0.34 8.60 0.86
C LEU A 162 -1.65 7.78 0.84
N GLN A 163 -1.92 7.01 1.90
CA GLN A 163 -3.18 6.27 2.07
C GLN A 163 -4.39 7.19 2.29
N THR A 164 -4.22 8.31 3.01
CA THR A 164 -5.28 9.32 3.18
C THR A 164 -5.60 10.00 1.87
N TRP A 165 -4.60 10.32 1.06
CA TRP A 165 -4.78 10.96 -0.25
C TRP A 165 -5.58 10.08 -1.23
N LYS A 166 -5.18 8.81 -1.47
CA LYS A 166 -5.95 7.91 -2.37
C LYS A 166 -7.41 7.73 -1.96
N ARG A 167 -7.66 7.59 -0.64
CA ARG A 167 -9.04 7.46 -0.12
C ARG A 167 -9.83 8.76 -0.26
N GLY A 168 -9.17 9.91 -0.18
CA GLY A 168 -9.74 11.22 -0.50
C GLY A 168 -10.17 11.32 -1.96
N GLU A 169 -9.28 11.00 -2.90
CA GLU A 169 -9.58 10.99 -4.34
C GLU A 169 -10.77 10.08 -4.67
N ALA A 170 -10.81 8.87 -4.10
CA ALA A 170 -11.88 7.89 -4.30
C ALA A 170 -13.25 8.28 -3.71
N MET A 171 -13.33 9.36 -2.93
CA MET A 171 -14.57 9.90 -2.34
C MET A 171 -15.07 11.18 -3.04
N MET A 172 -14.35 11.71 -4.03
CA MET A 172 -14.74 12.96 -4.72
C MET A 172 -15.80 12.70 -5.80
N GLU A 173 -16.92 13.44 -5.77
CA GLU A 173 -17.98 13.32 -6.77
C GLU A 173 -17.54 13.75 -8.18
N GLU A 174 -18.15 13.16 -9.21
CA GLU A 174 -17.78 13.38 -10.62
C GLU A 174 -18.29 14.72 -11.18
N GLU A 175 -19.49 15.19 -10.80
CA GLU A 175 -20.10 16.43 -11.31
C GLU A 175 -20.37 17.48 -10.22
N ILE A 176 -19.33 18.19 -9.75
CA ILE A 176 -19.46 19.31 -8.81
C ILE A 176 -19.42 20.65 -9.55
N ARG A 177 -20.52 21.41 -9.51
CA ARG A 177 -20.55 22.84 -9.91
C ARG A 177 -20.23 23.74 -8.72
N TYR A 178 -19.08 24.41 -8.80
CA TYR A 178 -18.63 25.36 -7.79
C TYR A 178 -19.27 26.74 -7.98
N GLN A 179 -19.88 27.28 -6.93
CA GLN A 179 -20.50 28.61 -6.95
C GLN A 179 -19.52 29.74 -6.61
N ASN A 180 -18.39 29.42 -5.97
CA ASN A 180 -17.37 30.37 -5.54
C ASN A 180 -16.05 29.67 -5.21
N LEU A 181 -14.98 30.46 -5.11
CA LEU A 181 -13.63 30.00 -4.83
C LEU A 181 -13.49 29.27 -3.48
N THR A 182 -14.23 29.66 -2.44
CA THR A 182 -14.16 29.01 -1.12
C THR A 182 -14.68 27.57 -1.17
N GLN A 183 -15.77 27.32 -1.89
CA GLN A 183 -16.29 25.97 -2.11
C GLN A 183 -15.28 25.13 -2.91
N TYR A 184 -14.70 25.70 -3.97
CA TYR A 184 -13.69 25.02 -4.78
C TYR A 184 -12.46 24.61 -3.95
N LEU A 185 -11.87 25.55 -3.21
CA LEU A 185 -10.67 25.31 -2.40
C LEU A 185 -10.91 24.28 -1.27
N SER A 186 -12.13 24.22 -0.73
CA SER A 186 -12.48 23.24 0.31
C SER A 186 -12.35 21.79 -0.18
N ASP A 187 -12.84 21.50 -1.39
CA ASP A 187 -12.71 20.17 -2.00
C ASP A 187 -11.28 19.94 -2.52
N ARG A 188 -10.71 20.96 -3.17
CA ARG A 188 -9.40 20.91 -3.82
C ARG A 188 -8.24 20.71 -2.86
N LEU A 189 -8.44 20.99 -1.56
CA LEU A 189 -7.52 20.69 -0.46
C LEU A 189 -7.25 19.19 -0.30
N VAL A 190 -8.27 18.34 -0.48
CA VAL A 190 -8.17 16.87 -0.32
C VAL A 190 -7.43 16.24 -1.50
N ASP A 191 -7.64 16.79 -2.69
CA ASP A 191 -7.07 16.32 -3.96
C ASP A 191 -5.57 16.68 -4.10
N ASN A 192 -5.11 17.80 -3.51
CA ASN A 192 -3.73 18.31 -3.61
C ASN A 192 -2.69 17.64 -2.68
N ALA A 193 -2.96 16.45 -2.13
CA ALA A 193 -1.97 15.62 -1.43
C ALA A 193 -1.25 16.25 -0.21
N PHE A 194 -1.77 17.33 0.41
CA PHE A 194 -0.98 18.12 1.38
C PHE A 194 -0.46 17.32 2.59
N GLU A 195 -1.27 16.41 3.13
CA GLU A 195 -0.86 15.45 4.18
C GLU A 195 0.42 14.69 3.79
N PHE A 196 0.45 14.15 2.57
CA PHE A 196 1.60 13.44 2.01
C PHE A 196 2.77 14.38 1.71
N LEU A 197 2.52 15.53 1.07
CA LEU A 197 3.52 16.55 0.74
C LEU A 197 4.29 17.00 1.99
N PHE A 198 3.59 17.21 3.11
CA PHE A 198 4.16 17.66 4.37
C PHE A 198 4.84 16.51 5.13
N ALA A 199 4.28 15.29 5.07
CA ALA A 199 4.96 14.11 5.61
C ALA A 199 6.30 13.85 4.89
N VAL A 200 6.36 14.02 3.57
CA VAL A 200 7.60 13.91 2.78
C VAL A 200 8.57 15.05 3.12
N ALA A 201 8.09 16.29 3.29
CA ALA A 201 8.91 17.42 3.73
C ALA A 201 9.60 17.14 5.08
N ARG A 202 8.84 16.60 6.02
CA ARG A 202 9.27 16.19 7.36
C ARG A 202 10.27 15.05 7.33
N PHE A 203 9.94 13.96 6.63
CA PHE A 203 10.84 12.82 6.46
C PHE A 203 12.18 13.27 5.84
N GLY A 204 12.13 14.03 4.73
CA GLY A 204 13.33 14.50 4.04
C GLY A 204 14.21 15.39 4.90
N SER A 205 13.64 16.33 5.65
CA SER A 205 14.39 17.25 6.53
C SER A 205 14.64 16.71 7.95
N ASN A 206 14.27 15.45 8.23
CA ASN A 206 14.32 14.82 9.56
C ASN A 206 13.67 15.70 10.67
N PHE A 207 12.47 16.19 10.39
CA PHE A 207 11.81 17.22 11.17
C PHE A 207 10.40 16.79 11.64
N SER A 208 10.04 17.11 12.88
CA SER A 208 8.74 16.79 13.47
C SER A 208 8.22 17.92 14.35
N LEU A 209 6.91 18.16 14.31
CA LEU A 209 6.19 18.97 15.29
C LEU A 209 5.43 18.07 16.28
N THR A 210 5.12 18.58 17.47
CA THR A 210 4.09 18.01 18.34
C THR A 210 2.69 18.33 17.83
N LYS A 211 1.67 17.54 18.21
CA LYS A 211 0.28 17.76 17.77
C LYS A 211 -0.29 19.10 18.25
N GLU A 212 0.21 19.57 19.37
CA GLU A 212 -0.05 20.86 19.97
C GLU A 212 0.51 21.99 19.09
N GLU A 213 1.74 21.84 18.57
CA GLU A 213 2.36 22.79 17.63
C GLU A 213 1.70 22.76 16.24
N GLU A 214 1.32 21.58 15.73
CA GLU A 214 0.57 21.44 14.46
C GLU A 214 -0.75 22.20 14.49
N LYS A 215 -1.56 21.96 15.53
CA LYS A 215 -2.85 22.63 15.72
C LYS A 215 -2.71 24.13 15.99
N LEU A 216 -1.58 24.55 16.56
CA LEU A 216 -1.28 25.95 16.84
C LEU A 216 -0.96 26.74 15.56
N ILE A 217 -0.35 26.11 14.55
CA ILE A 217 -0.03 26.76 13.25
C ILE A 217 -1.08 26.58 12.16
N GLU A 218 -2.01 25.62 12.31
CA GLU A 218 -3.07 25.31 11.36
C GLU A 218 -3.79 26.55 10.77
N PRO A 219 -4.18 27.58 11.56
CA PRO A 219 -4.84 28.78 11.02
C PRO A 219 -3.94 29.62 10.10
N VAL A 220 -2.62 29.64 10.35
CA VAL A 220 -1.62 30.38 9.57
C VAL A 220 -1.35 29.67 8.25
N LEU A 221 -1.45 28.33 8.22
CA LEU A 221 -1.22 27.53 7.01
C LEU A 221 -2.40 27.55 6.03
N LYS A 222 -3.58 28.06 6.41
CA LYS A 222 -4.73 28.08 5.49
C LYS A 222 -4.43 28.79 4.15
N PRO A 223 -3.95 30.05 4.10
CA PRO A 223 -3.65 30.68 2.81
C PRO A 223 -2.48 30.00 2.08
N TYR A 224 -1.55 29.36 2.79
CA TYR A 224 -0.46 28.58 2.18
C TYR A 224 -1.01 27.42 1.32
N TYR A 225 -2.00 26.67 1.82
CA TYR A 225 -2.65 25.62 1.02
C TYR A 225 -3.34 26.22 -0.21
N GLU A 226 -4.07 27.32 -0.04
CA GLU A 226 -4.78 28.00 -1.14
C GLU A 226 -3.82 28.53 -2.22
N ILE A 227 -2.65 29.08 -1.84
CA ILE A 227 -1.57 29.46 -2.76
C ILE A 227 -1.09 28.25 -3.56
N MET A 228 -0.80 27.13 -2.90
CA MET A 228 -0.24 25.94 -3.54
C MET A 228 -1.24 25.30 -4.53
N ILE A 229 -2.53 25.25 -4.18
CA ILE A 229 -3.62 24.81 -5.09
C ILE A 229 -3.65 25.70 -6.34
N LEU A 230 -3.83 27.01 -6.15
CA LEU A 230 -4.05 27.94 -7.27
C LEU A 230 -2.79 28.13 -8.12
N THR A 231 -1.61 27.92 -7.54
CA THR A 231 -0.33 27.81 -8.27
C THR A 231 -0.30 26.59 -9.19
N ASN A 232 -0.78 25.44 -8.73
CA ASN A 232 -0.88 24.24 -9.56
C ASN A 232 -1.81 24.52 -10.75
N ASP A 233 -3.06 24.91 -10.45
CA ASP A 233 -4.09 25.26 -11.45
C ASP A 233 -3.57 26.23 -12.52
N TYR A 234 -2.86 27.29 -12.09
CA TYR A 234 -2.31 28.32 -12.98
C TYR A 234 -1.30 27.76 -13.99
N PHE A 235 -0.44 26.84 -13.59
CA PHE A 235 0.58 26.27 -14.50
C PHE A 235 0.09 24.98 -15.20
N SER A 236 -0.83 24.23 -14.61
CA SER A 236 -1.33 22.97 -15.17
C SER A 236 -2.39 23.16 -16.26
N TRP A 237 -3.14 24.26 -16.22
CA TRP A 237 -4.34 24.51 -17.03
C TRP A 237 -4.20 24.14 -18.51
N GLU A 238 -3.17 24.63 -19.21
CA GLU A 238 -3.00 24.35 -20.65
C GLU A 238 -2.83 22.84 -20.95
N THR A 239 -2.26 22.07 -20.00
CA THR A 239 -2.10 20.61 -20.11
C THR A 239 -3.37 19.85 -19.71
N GLU A 240 -4.11 20.33 -18.70
CA GLU A 240 -5.41 19.77 -18.30
C GLU A 240 -6.48 20.00 -19.37
N TYR A 241 -6.59 21.22 -19.91
CA TYR A 241 -7.49 21.54 -21.00
C TYR A 241 -7.15 20.75 -22.28
N THR A 242 -5.86 20.57 -22.57
CA THR A 242 -5.40 19.67 -23.64
C THR A 242 -5.82 18.21 -23.40
N THR A 243 -5.88 17.78 -22.13
CA THR A 243 -6.28 16.43 -21.72
C THR A 243 -7.80 16.22 -21.84
N PHE A 244 -8.59 17.20 -21.40
CA PHE A 244 -10.05 17.27 -21.58
C PHE A 244 -10.47 17.13 -23.06
N LEU A 245 -9.87 17.94 -23.94
CA LEU A 245 -10.14 17.86 -25.37
C LEU A 245 -9.73 16.49 -25.97
N ARG A 246 -8.64 15.88 -25.48
CA ARG A 246 -8.17 14.56 -25.93
C ARG A 246 -9.00 13.38 -25.44
N SER A 247 -9.74 13.53 -24.34
CA SER A 247 -10.65 12.51 -23.81
C SER A 247 -12.03 12.54 -24.46
N ASN A 248 -12.26 13.41 -25.44
CA ASN A 248 -13.59 13.81 -25.94
C ASN A 248 -14.49 14.31 -24.80
N GLU A 249 -13.97 15.23 -23.98
CA GLU A 249 -14.71 15.94 -22.92
C GLU A 249 -15.18 15.06 -21.74
N LYS A 250 -14.66 13.82 -21.64
CA LYS A 250 -14.99 12.84 -20.58
C LYS A 250 -14.22 12.97 -19.26
N VAL A 251 -13.08 13.67 -19.24
CA VAL A 251 -12.28 13.86 -18.02
C VAL A 251 -12.73 15.15 -17.34
N VAL A 252 -13.13 15.06 -16.08
CA VAL A 252 -13.55 16.23 -15.27
C VAL A 252 -12.34 17.12 -15.00
N VAL A 253 -12.43 18.41 -15.33
CA VAL A 253 -11.35 19.39 -15.07
C VAL A 253 -11.66 20.20 -13.82
N ARG A 254 -10.96 19.89 -12.72
CA ARG A 254 -11.07 20.60 -11.44
C ARG A 254 -10.00 21.69 -11.35
N ASN A 255 -10.16 22.81 -12.05
CA ASN A 255 -9.16 23.89 -12.15
C ASN A 255 -9.80 25.27 -11.92
N ALA A 256 -9.14 26.20 -11.20
CA ALA A 256 -9.66 27.54 -10.96
C ALA A 256 -9.74 28.45 -12.21
N VAL A 257 -8.91 28.25 -13.24
CA VAL A 257 -8.90 29.09 -14.45
C VAL A 257 -10.25 29.09 -15.19
N PRO A 258 -10.86 27.95 -15.57
CA PRO A 258 -12.18 27.92 -16.21
C PRO A 258 -13.30 28.41 -15.28
N LEU A 259 -13.18 28.19 -13.97
CA LEU A 259 -14.14 28.72 -12.99
C LEU A 259 -14.11 30.25 -12.94
N PHE A 260 -12.92 30.87 -13.00
CA PHE A 260 -12.80 32.33 -13.11
C PHE A 260 -13.35 32.86 -14.45
N MET A 261 -13.15 32.12 -15.56
CA MET A 261 -13.76 32.45 -16.85
C MET A 261 -15.30 32.44 -16.78
N GLU A 262 -15.91 31.44 -16.13
CA GLU A 262 -17.37 31.34 -15.94
C GLU A 262 -17.89 32.42 -14.97
N TRP A 263 -17.39 32.46 -13.73
CA TRP A 263 -17.89 33.33 -12.66
C TRP A 263 -17.78 34.83 -12.98
N TYR A 264 -16.74 35.24 -13.72
CA TYR A 264 -16.47 36.63 -14.02
C TYR A 264 -16.62 36.99 -15.51
N SER A 265 -17.05 36.04 -16.35
CA SER A 265 -17.27 36.23 -17.80
C SER A 265 -16.06 36.82 -18.54
N MET A 266 -14.86 36.34 -18.21
CA MET A 266 -13.58 36.86 -18.69
C MET A 266 -12.81 35.84 -19.56
N SER A 267 -11.86 36.30 -20.38
CA SER A 267 -11.03 35.41 -21.19
C SER A 267 -10.05 34.59 -20.35
N CYS A 268 -9.51 33.52 -20.93
CA CYS A 268 -8.48 32.69 -20.28
C CYS A 268 -7.26 33.50 -19.81
N GLN A 269 -6.84 34.52 -20.56
CA GLN A 269 -5.68 35.33 -20.18
C GLN A 269 -6.00 36.27 -19.01
N GLU A 270 -7.20 36.87 -19.00
CA GLU A 270 -7.68 37.67 -17.88
C GLU A 270 -7.90 36.81 -16.62
N ALA A 271 -8.43 35.59 -16.78
CA ALA A 271 -8.60 34.62 -15.69
C ALA A 271 -7.26 34.23 -15.05
N LYS A 272 -6.23 33.96 -15.86
CA LYS A 272 -4.87 33.72 -15.35
C LYS A 272 -4.33 34.97 -14.62
N VAL A 273 -4.49 36.18 -15.16
CA VAL A 273 -4.05 37.41 -14.46
C VAL A 273 -4.80 37.59 -13.12
N ALA A 274 -6.12 37.43 -13.09
CA ALA A 274 -6.91 37.56 -11.86
C ALA A 274 -6.54 36.48 -10.81
N LEU A 275 -6.29 35.24 -11.24
CA LEU A 275 -5.84 34.15 -10.38
C LEU A 275 -4.45 34.46 -9.78
N LYS A 276 -3.54 35.00 -10.58
CA LYS A 276 -2.17 35.41 -10.18
C LYS A 276 -2.17 36.52 -9.14
N GLU A 277 -3.03 37.54 -9.30
CA GLU A 277 -3.20 38.57 -8.27
C GLU A 277 -3.87 38.03 -7.00
N LYS A 278 -4.80 37.07 -7.11
CA LYS A 278 -5.35 36.38 -5.92
C LYS A 278 -4.30 35.55 -5.17
N ILE A 279 -3.38 34.89 -5.88
CA ILE A 279 -2.26 34.17 -5.25
C ILE A 279 -1.36 35.13 -4.46
N LYS A 280 -0.99 36.29 -5.03
CA LYS A 280 -0.22 37.32 -4.30
C LYS A 280 -0.94 37.80 -3.04
N SER A 281 -2.25 38.08 -3.15
CA SER A 281 -3.09 38.47 -2.00
C SER A 281 -3.12 37.39 -0.90
N LEU A 282 -3.16 36.10 -1.27
CA LEU A 282 -3.05 35.02 -0.28
C LEU A 282 -1.65 34.94 0.34
N GLU A 283 -0.60 35.28 -0.42
CA GLU A 283 0.76 35.39 0.13
C GLU A 283 0.86 36.55 1.13
N ASP A 284 0.22 37.70 0.85
CA ASP A 284 0.08 38.80 1.80
C ASP A 284 -0.66 38.38 3.08
N ASP A 285 -1.77 37.64 2.94
CA ASP A 285 -2.52 37.07 4.06
C ASP A 285 -1.63 36.11 4.90
N TYR A 286 -0.93 35.17 4.25
CA TYR A 286 0.00 34.22 4.89
C TYR A 286 1.11 34.93 5.68
N CYS A 287 1.81 35.88 5.06
CA CYS A 287 2.89 36.62 5.71
C CYS A 287 2.38 37.48 6.88
N SER A 288 1.18 38.06 6.74
CA SER A 288 0.54 38.84 7.81
C SER A 288 0.19 37.96 9.01
N LEU A 289 -0.45 36.80 8.77
CA LEU A 289 -0.78 35.82 9.82
C LEU A 289 0.49 35.24 10.49
N LYS A 290 1.55 34.97 9.71
CA LYS A 290 2.84 34.50 10.27
C LYS A 290 3.50 35.57 11.15
N ALA A 291 3.44 36.84 10.74
CA ALA A 291 3.97 37.96 11.54
C ALA A 291 3.13 38.20 12.81
N GLU A 292 1.80 38.18 12.71
CA GLU A 292 0.87 38.26 13.83
C GLU A 292 1.15 37.14 14.84
N PHE A 293 1.24 35.90 14.38
CA PHE A 293 1.57 34.72 15.17
C PHE A 293 2.84 34.92 16.01
N PHE A 294 3.97 35.26 15.39
CA PHE A 294 5.22 35.46 16.12
C PHE A 294 5.24 36.72 17.00
N SER A 295 4.32 37.67 16.80
CA SER A 295 4.16 38.84 17.68
C SER A 295 3.32 38.55 18.94
N GLN A 296 2.30 37.70 18.83
CA GLN A 296 1.40 37.35 19.92
C GLN A 296 1.96 36.23 20.80
N TYR A 297 2.55 35.22 20.17
CA TYR A 297 3.03 34.03 20.85
C TYR A 297 4.51 34.15 21.23
N GLN A 298 4.79 34.72 22.41
CA GLN A 298 6.12 34.74 23.04
C GLN A 298 6.51 33.34 23.58
N ILE A 299 6.56 32.31 22.73
CA ILE A 299 6.71 30.91 23.18
C ILE A 299 8.15 30.61 23.63
N PRO A 300 8.40 30.29 24.92
CA PRO A 300 9.70 29.82 25.37
C PRO A 300 9.84 28.34 25.00
N GLY A 301 10.78 28.00 24.12
CA GLY A 301 11.11 26.62 23.73
C GLY A 301 10.67 26.21 22.32
N SER A 302 9.40 26.38 21.95
CA SER A 302 8.87 25.92 20.65
C SER A 302 9.22 26.82 19.45
N SER A 303 9.51 28.11 19.69
CA SER A 303 9.69 29.11 18.63
C SER A 303 10.67 28.69 17.51
N PRO A 304 11.87 28.12 17.78
CA PRO A 304 12.81 27.70 16.74
C PRO A 304 12.28 26.59 15.83
N ALA A 305 11.50 25.64 16.37
CA ALA A 305 10.92 24.55 15.58
C ALA A 305 9.84 25.08 14.62
N ILE A 306 8.91 25.89 15.14
CA ILE A 306 7.85 26.49 14.31
C ILE A 306 8.43 27.44 13.25
N MET A 307 9.44 28.25 13.60
CA MET A 307 10.17 29.08 12.62
C MET A 307 10.80 28.22 11.52
N ARG A 308 11.48 27.13 11.88
CA ARG A 308 12.11 26.22 10.92
C ARG A 308 11.09 25.54 10.02
N TRP A 309 9.91 25.20 10.53
CA TRP A 309 8.83 24.61 9.71
C TRP A 309 8.28 25.59 8.67
N PHE A 310 8.01 26.84 9.04
CA PHE A 310 7.61 27.87 8.06
C PHE A 310 8.72 28.10 7.02
N GLU A 311 9.99 28.12 7.42
CA GLU A 311 11.12 28.23 6.47
C GLU A 311 11.18 27.06 5.48
N ILE A 312 10.91 25.83 5.93
CA ILE A 312 10.82 24.63 5.08
C ILE A 312 9.67 24.79 4.07
N LEU A 313 8.48 25.18 4.52
CA LEU A 313 7.32 25.40 3.64
C LEU A 313 7.53 26.54 2.64
N GLU A 314 8.19 27.62 3.04
CA GLU A 314 8.54 28.73 2.15
C GLU A 314 9.56 28.30 1.07
N GLY A 315 10.45 27.36 1.40
CA GLY A 315 11.29 26.66 0.42
C GLY A 315 10.48 25.80 -0.56
N VAL A 316 9.52 25.02 -0.06
CA VAL A 316 8.61 24.20 -0.89
C VAL A 316 7.85 25.08 -1.89
N LEU A 317 7.25 26.18 -1.43
CA LEU A 317 6.48 27.10 -2.26
C LEU A 317 7.34 27.79 -3.33
N ALA A 318 8.49 28.36 -2.93
CA ALA A 318 9.41 29.02 -3.85
C ALA A 318 9.92 28.05 -4.94
N GLY A 319 10.31 26.84 -4.53
CA GLY A 319 10.74 25.78 -5.42
C GLY A 319 9.65 25.33 -6.40
N ASN A 320 8.41 25.22 -5.91
CA ASN A 320 7.27 24.75 -6.71
C ASN A 320 6.94 25.75 -7.83
N ILE A 321 6.93 27.06 -7.53
CA ILE A 321 6.71 28.12 -8.54
C ILE A 321 7.88 28.18 -9.53
N PHE A 322 9.13 28.09 -9.04
CA PHE A 322 10.31 28.11 -9.91
C PHE A 322 10.37 26.93 -10.89
N TRP A 323 9.97 25.73 -10.44
CA TRP A 323 9.85 24.54 -11.28
C TRP A 323 8.71 24.66 -12.29
N SER A 324 7.49 24.95 -11.81
CA SER A 324 6.25 24.88 -12.60
C SER A 324 6.29 25.76 -13.85
N LYS A 325 6.92 26.94 -13.74
CA LYS A 325 7.18 27.86 -14.86
C LYS A 325 7.83 27.21 -16.08
N THR A 326 8.67 26.19 -15.90
CA THR A 326 9.51 25.63 -16.99
C THR A 326 9.48 24.11 -17.13
N CYS A 327 8.81 23.39 -16.23
CA CYS A 327 8.92 21.93 -16.18
C CYS A 327 8.28 21.24 -17.40
N PRO A 328 8.86 20.11 -17.87
CA PRO A 328 8.30 19.30 -18.95
C PRO A 328 6.86 18.82 -18.72
N ARG A 329 6.40 18.67 -17.47
CA ARG A 329 5.04 18.22 -17.14
C ARG A 329 4.00 19.14 -17.75
N TYR A 330 4.06 20.42 -17.41
CA TYR A 330 3.15 21.46 -17.93
C TYR A 330 3.58 22.00 -19.30
N ASN A 331 4.88 22.10 -19.55
CA ASN A 331 5.43 22.64 -20.81
C ASN A 331 5.65 21.52 -21.82
N THR A 332 4.60 21.21 -22.62
CA THR A 332 4.60 20.04 -23.52
C THR A 332 5.76 20.01 -24.52
N ALA A 333 6.26 21.16 -24.96
CA ALA A 333 7.42 21.33 -25.85
C ALA A 333 8.73 20.71 -25.32
N PHE A 334 8.86 20.52 -24.00
CA PHE A 334 10.06 19.97 -23.36
C PHE A 334 9.93 18.49 -22.98
N GLY A 335 8.95 17.78 -23.55
CA GLY A 335 8.62 16.39 -23.19
C GLY A 335 9.69 15.32 -23.46
N SER A 336 10.87 15.67 -23.99
CA SER A 336 11.96 14.73 -24.25
C SER A 336 13.03 14.68 -23.15
N GLU A 337 12.99 15.59 -22.16
CA GLU A 337 14.08 15.78 -21.19
C GLU A 337 14.40 14.51 -20.37
N TYR A 338 13.41 13.67 -20.04
CA TYR A 338 13.61 12.34 -19.41
C TYR A 338 14.55 11.42 -20.19
N LYS A 339 14.37 11.32 -21.50
CA LYS A 339 15.18 10.46 -22.37
C LYS A 339 16.55 11.08 -22.64
N GLN A 340 16.64 12.42 -22.62
CA GLN A 340 17.91 13.14 -22.72
C GLN A 340 18.75 12.94 -21.45
N TYR A 341 18.16 13.05 -20.26
CA TYR A 341 18.85 12.82 -18.98
C TYR A 341 19.38 11.37 -18.87
N LEU A 342 18.52 10.38 -19.13
CA LEU A 342 18.93 8.96 -19.16
C LEU A 342 20.11 8.73 -20.12
N ALA A 343 20.07 9.30 -21.32
CA ALA A 343 21.16 9.15 -22.30
C ALA A 343 22.44 9.88 -21.86
N GLN A 344 22.33 11.09 -21.29
CA GLN A 344 23.45 11.84 -20.74
C GLN A 344 24.14 11.06 -19.62
N ARG A 345 23.38 10.60 -18.62
CA ARG A 345 23.91 9.87 -17.46
C ARG A 345 24.58 8.55 -17.85
N ILE A 346 24.04 7.83 -18.83
CA ILE A 346 24.69 6.63 -19.39
C ILE A 346 26.04 6.99 -20.04
N ASN A 347 26.13 8.10 -20.78
CA ASN A 347 27.40 8.56 -21.37
C ASN A 347 28.41 9.03 -20.31
N GLU A 348 27.93 9.55 -19.18
CA GLU A 348 28.72 9.88 -17.99
C GLU A 348 29.09 8.66 -17.12
N GLY A 349 28.72 7.45 -17.57
CA GLY A 349 29.08 6.18 -16.90
C GLY A 349 28.12 5.71 -15.81
N ALA A 350 26.97 6.35 -15.63
CA ALA A 350 25.96 5.95 -14.65
C ALA A 350 25.36 4.57 -14.97
N TYR A 351 25.27 3.71 -13.95
CA TYR A 351 24.60 2.42 -14.05
C TYR A 351 23.18 2.51 -13.48
N PHE A 352 22.20 2.35 -14.35
CA PHE A 352 20.79 2.15 -13.97
C PHE A 352 20.47 0.66 -14.01
N PHE A 353 19.78 0.18 -12.98
CA PHE A 353 19.28 -1.19 -12.88
C PHE A 353 18.05 -1.38 -13.79
N ASN A 354 17.78 -2.62 -14.21
CA ASN A 354 16.63 -2.91 -15.07
C ASN A 354 15.43 -3.44 -14.29
N SER A 355 15.63 -3.85 -13.03
CA SER A 355 14.59 -4.35 -12.14
C SER A 355 14.41 -3.45 -10.91
N SER A 356 13.15 -3.27 -10.50
CA SER A 356 12.79 -2.60 -9.25
C SER A 356 13.26 -3.33 -8.00
N THR A 357 13.72 -4.59 -8.14
CA THR A 357 14.21 -5.43 -7.04
C THR A 357 15.67 -5.11 -6.68
N GLU A 358 16.52 -4.81 -7.66
CA GLU A 358 17.96 -4.55 -7.50
C GLU A 358 18.28 -3.11 -7.09
N SER A 359 17.43 -2.17 -7.52
CA SER A 359 17.74 -0.73 -7.57
C SER A 359 17.79 0.00 -6.22
N SER A 360 17.73 -0.71 -5.08
CA SER A 360 17.81 -0.08 -3.76
C SER A 360 19.10 0.69 -3.54
N ALA A 361 20.23 0.27 -4.14
CA ALA A 361 21.51 0.98 -4.04
C ALA A 361 21.47 2.43 -4.57
N ILE A 362 20.54 2.76 -5.49
CA ILE A 362 20.36 4.13 -5.99
C ILE A 362 19.58 5.01 -4.99
N ILE A 363 18.74 4.41 -4.14
CA ILE A 363 17.96 5.13 -3.11
C ILE A 363 18.58 5.04 -1.70
N SER A 364 19.56 4.15 -1.47
CA SER A 364 20.40 4.09 -0.26
C SER A 364 21.80 4.71 -0.43
N ASN A 365 22.16 5.18 -1.63
CA ASN A 365 23.46 5.77 -1.99
C ASN A 365 24.67 4.81 -2.05
N ASP A 366 24.48 3.49 -1.96
CA ASP A 366 25.55 2.45 -1.90
C ASP A 366 26.08 1.96 -3.27
N ILE A 367 26.31 2.84 -4.24
CA ILE A 367 26.62 2.44 -5.63
C ILE A 367 28.10 2.02 -5.85
N LEU A 368 28.52 0.88 -5.30
CA LEU A 368 29.80 0.22 -5.64
C LEU A 368 29.74 -1.32 -5.63
N LYS A 369 29.28 -1.95 -6.75
CA LYS A 369 29.85 -3.16 -7.40
C LYS A 369 28.97 -3.75 -8.53
N ILE A 370 29.58 -4.65 -9.32
CA ILE A 370 29.01 -5.57 -10.34
C ILE A 370 28.61 -4.93 -11.69
N SER A 371 28.75 -5.68 -12.80
CA SER A 371 28.54 -5.19 -14.17
C SER A 371 28.30 -6.29 -15.23
N LYS A 372 27.34 -6.06 -16.15
CA LYS A 372 27.12 -6.73 -17.49
C LYS A 372 26.63 -8.20 -17.44
N LEU A 373 25.59 -8.64 -18.18
CA LEU A 373 25.49 -8.66 -19.66
C LEU A 373 24.03 -8.85 -20.24
N ASN A 374 23.63 -7.98 -21.18
CA ASN A 374 22.80 -8.12 -22.43
C ASN A 374 21.47 -8.95 -22.56
N LEU A 375 20.68 -8.64 -23.62
CA LEU A 375 19.23 -8.96 -23.83
C LEU A 375 18.83 -9.32 -25.30
N SER A 376 17.72 -10.07 -25.52
CA SER A 376 16.84 -10.11 -26.74
C SER A 376 15.69 -11.17 -26.64
N GLY A 377 14.48 -11.11 -27.24
CA GLY A 377 13.72 -10.00 -27.87
C GLY A 377 12.61 -10.37 -28.90
N GLN A 378 11.36 -9.86 -28.70
CA GLN A 378 10.27 -9.51 -29.70
C GLN A 378 9.19 -10.54 -30.21
N GLY A 379 7.94 -10.04 -30.44
CA GLY A 379 6.69 -10.72 -30.91
C GLY A 379 5.52 -10.67 -29.89
N VAL A 380 4.22 -10.29 -30.06
CA VAL A 380 3.27 -9.78 -31.12
C VAL A 380 2.79 -10.77 -32.23
N THR A 381 1.53 -10.87 -32.72
CA THR A 381 0.31 -9.98 -32.77
C THR A 381 -1.12 -10.65 -32.72
N ASP A 382 -2.07 -10.04 -31.98
CA ASP A 382 -3.50 -9.67 -32.27
C ASP A 382 -4.68 -10.58 -32.78
N SER A 383 -5.92 -10.12 -32.46
CA SER A 383 -7.25 -10.28 -33.14
C SER A 383 -8.09 -11.58 -32.99
N GLU A 384 -9.45 -11.61 -33.07
CA GLU A 384 -10.51 -10.67 -32.59
C GLU A 384 -11.92 -11.34 -32.51
N CYS A 385 -12.84 -10.68 -31.76
CA CYS A 385 -14.33 -10.66 -31.70
C CYS A 385 -15.26 -11.67 -32.45
N GLY A 386 -16.44 -11.95 -31.86
CA GLY A 386 -17.60 -12.53 -32.56
C GLY A 386 -18.89 -12.63 -31.72
N MET A 387 -19.94 -11.86 -32.07
CA MET A 387 -21.27 -11.90 -31.41
C MET A 387 -22.31 -12.70 -32.22
N GLY A 388 -23.33 -13.24 -31.55
CA GLY A 388 -24.52 -13.81 -32.22
C GLY A 388 -25.68 -14.08 -31.25
N SER A 389 -26.83 -13.44 -31.48
CA SER A 389 -28.05 -13.61 -30.69
C SER A 389 -29.24 -13.93 -31.60
N MET A 390 -30.11 -14.87 -31.18
CA MET A 390 -31.56 -14.76 -31.34
C MET A 390 -32.29 -15.79 -30.47
N GLY A 391 -33.41 -15.39 -29.88
CA GLY A 391 -34.16 -16.20 -28.90
C GLY A 391 -35.20 -17.14 -29.51
N ARG A 392 -35.75 -18.03 -28.68
CA ARG A 392 -36.97 -18.81 -28.94
C ARG A 392 -37.91 -18.77 -27.73
N THR A 393 -39.20 -18.96 -27.99
CA THR A 393 -40.28 -18.87 -27.00
C THR A 393 -40.31 -20.05 -26.01
N LYS A 394 -40.75 -19.80 -24.77
CA LYS A 394 -40.80 -20.81 -23.70
C LYS A 394 -42.04 -21.71 -23.82
N PRO A 395 -41.93 -23.04 -23.62
CA PRO A 395 -43.06 -23.94 -23.43
C PRO A 395 -43.61 -23.91 -21.99
N SER A 396 -44.66 -24.69 -21.72
CA SER A 396 -45.38 -24.74 -20.44
C SER A 396 -44.52 -25.22 -19.26
N LEU A 397 -44.79 -24.69 -18.06
CA LEU A 397 -44.06 -24.98 -16.82
C LEU A 397 -44.00 -26.48 -16.46
N PHE A 398 -45.00 -27.26 -16.87
CA PHE A 398 -45.12 -28.69 -16.57
C PHE A 398 -44.71 -29.62 -17.73
N THR A 399 -44.30 -29.07 -18.89
CA THR A 399 -43.80 -29.84 -20.04
C THR A 399 -42.47 -29.31 -20.58
N CYS A 400 -41.81 -28.40 -19.87
CA CYS A 400 -40.49 -27.90 -20.23
C CYS A 400 -39.40 -28.84 -19.70
N GLU A 401 -38.67 -29.53 -20.60
CA GLU A 401 -37.55 -30.42 -20.25
C GLU A 401 -36.40 -29.69 -19.52
N ARG A 402 -36.37 -28.35 -19.55
CA ARG A 402 -35.42 -27.52 -18.80
C ARG A 402 -36.16 -26.33 -18.18
N LEU A 403 -36.47 -26.43 -16.90
CA LEU A 403 -36.85 -25.26 -16.09
C LEU A 403 -35.72 -24.20 -16.14
N PRO A 404 -36.02 -22.90 -15.96
CA PRO A 404 -34.97 -21.90 -15.77
C PRO A 404 -34.08 -22.28 -14.58
N PRO A 405 -32.76 -22.02 -14.64
CA PRO A 405 -31.88 -22.29 -13.51
C PRO A 405 -32.31 -21.50 -12.28
N LEU A 406 -32.07 -22.07 -11.11
CA LEU A 406 -32.17 -21.34 -9.84
C LEU A 406 -31.18 -20.15 -9.86
N ASP A 407 -31.52 -19.08 -9.15
CA ASP A 407 -30.61 -17.97 -8.94
C ASP A 407 -29.38 -18.44 -8.14
N GLN A 408 -28.23 -18.49 -8.83
CA GLN A 408 -26.98 -18.93 -8.25
C GLN A 408 -26.40 -17.90 -7.27
N SER A 409 -26.82 -16.63 -7.30
CA SER A 409 -26.28 -15.61 -6.40
C SER A 409 -26.55 -15.91 -4.92
N VAL A 410 -27.64 -16.62 -4.62
CA VAL A 410 -28.06 -16.99 -3.25
C VAL A 410 -27.01 -17.87 -2.55
N ILE A 411 -26.35 -18.78 -3.26
CA ILE A 411 -25.33 -19.66 -2.65
C ILE A 411 -24.04 -18.90 -2.33
N GLU A 412 -23.83 -17.75 -2.96
CA GLU A 412 -22.65 -16.91 -2.77
C GLU A 412 -22.83 -15.86 -1.66
N TYR A 413 -24.05 -15.56 -1.19
CA TYR A 413 -24.29 -14.48 -0.23
C TYR A 413 -23.39 -14.53 1.03
N PRO A 414 -23.19 -15.67 1.72
CA PRO A 414 -22.28 -15.72 2.87
C PRO A 414 -20.81 -15.46 2.49
N SER A 415 -20.34 -16.00 1.36
CA SER A 415 -18.98 -15.76 0.86
C SER A 415 -18.74 -14.31 0.40
N ARG A 416 -19.72 -13.69 -0.27
CA ARG A 416 -19.69 -12.26 -0.66
C ARG A 416 -19.69 -11.36 0.57
N TYR A 417 -20.41 -11.75 1.64
CA TYR A 417 -20.38 -11.04 2.91
C TYR A 417 -18.99 -11.08 3.55
N ILE A 418 -18.36 -12.25 3.68
CA ILE A 418 -16.98 -12.37 4.22
C ILE A 418 -15.96 -11.57 3.38
N ALA A 419 -16.10 -11.57 2.05
CA ALA A 419 -15.28 -10.76 1.16
C ALA A 419 -15.49 -9.24 1.31
N SER A 420 -16.64 -8.80 1.86
CA SER A 420 -16.93 -7.38 2.13
C SER A 420 -16.45 -6.86 3.49
N LEU A 421 -15.87 -7.72 4.34
CA LEU A 421 -15.38 -7.32 5.67
C LEU A 421 -13.91 -6.86 5.62
N PRO A 422 -13.53 -5.66 6.13
CA PRO A 422 -12.18 -5.10 6.02
C PRO A 422 -11.06 -6.06 6.48
N SER A 423 -10.04 -6.25 5.63
CA SER A 423 -9.15 -7.42 5.67
C SER A 423 -7.67 -7.05 5.52
N LYS A 424 -6.78 -7.78 6.21
CA LYS A 424 -5.37 -7.88 5.80
C LYS A 424 -5.27 -8.99 4.76
N GLU A 425 -5.32 -8.66 3.47
CA GLU A 425 -5.25 -9.63 2.36
C GLU A 425 -3.83 -10.17 2.11
N ILE A 426 -3.25 -10.79 3.14
CA ILE A 426 -1.90 -11.35 3.11
C ILE A 426 -1.72 -12.37 1.99
N TRP A 427 -2.77 -13.14 1.64
CA TRP A 427 -2.77 -14.13 0.56
C TRP A 427 -2.57 -13.52 -0.83
N HIS A 428 -3.20 -12.38 -1.11
CA HIS A 428 -3.04 -11.69 -2.40
C HIS A 428 -1.62 -11.16 -2.55
N THR A 429 -1.14 -10.46 -1.52
CA THR A 429 0.24 -9.94 -1.46
C THR A 429 1.28 -11.07 -1.54
N PHE A 430 1.03 -12.22 -0.90
CA PHE A 430 1.90 -13.40 -0.90
C PHE A 430 1.97 -14.10 -2.27
N ILE A 431 0.83 -14.25 -2.96
CA ILE A 431 0.78 -14.81 -4.32
C ILE A 431 1.56 -13.90 -5.29
N ASP A 432 1.38 -12.60 -5.20
CA ASP A 432 2.10 -11.63 -6.03
C ASP A 432 3.61 -11.61 -5.70
N ALA A 433 3.97 -11.79 -4.42
CA ALA A 433 5.35 -11.94 -3.97
C ALA A 433 6.01 -13.18 -4.59
N LEU A 434 5.42 -14.38 -4.47
CA LEU A 434 5.97 -15.59 -5.08
C LEU A 434 5.99 -15.52 -6.62
N ASN A 435 5.01 -14.85 -7.24
CA ASN A 435 4.98 -14.63 -8.68
C ASN A 435 6.13 -13.71 -9.18
N THR A 436 6.81 -12.99 -8.29
CA THR A 436 8.05 -12.24 -8.62
C THR A 436 9.20 -13.18 -9.00
N TRP A 437 9.26 -14.37 -8.39
CA TRP A 437 10.22 -15.42 -8.75
C TRP A 437 9.69 -16.34 -9.84
N TYR A 438 8.41 -16.73 -9.77
CA TYR A 438 7.87 -17.77 -10.66
C TYR A 438 7.41 -17.29 -12.05
N GLN A 439 7.02 -16.01 -12.20
CA GLN A 439 6.52 -15.43 -13.45
C GLN A 439 5.47 -16.30 -14.16
N VAL A 440 4.40 -16.65 -13.42
CA VAL A 440 3.31 -17.53 -13.88
C VAL A 440 2.45 -16.81 -14.94
N PRO A 441 2.03 -17.50 -16.02
CA PRO A 441 1.15 -16.91 -17.04
C PRO A 441 -0.14 -16.33 -16.43
N GLN A 442 -0.50 -15.09 -16.81
CA GLN A 442 -1.56 -14.30 -16.16
C GLN A 442 -2.91 -15.04 -16.04
N HIS A 443 -3.25 -15.90 -17.01
CA HIS A 443 -4.44 -16.75 -16.97
C HIS A 443 -4.41 -17.72 -15.76
N HIS A 444 -3.30 -18.43 -15.55
CA HIS A 444 -3.14 -19.37 -14.44
C HIS A 444 -2.97 -18.62 -13.11
N LEU A 445 -2.23 -17.52 -13.09
CA LEU A 445 -2.09 -16.65 -11.91
C LEU A 445 -3.47 -16.16 -11.41
N THR A 446 -4.35 -15.75 -12.34
CA THR A 446 -5.71 -15.33 -12.01
C THR A 446 -6.52 -16.46 -11.38
N ILE A 447 -6.49 -17.66 -11.98
CA ILE A 447 -7.20 -18.83 -11.45
C ILE A 447 -6.67 -19.22 -10.06
N ILE A 448 -5.35 -19.29 -9.87
CA ILE A 448 -4.73 -19.63 -8.58
C ILE A 448 -5.11 -18.61 -7.52
N ARG A 449 -5.07 -17.30 -7.85
CA ARG A 449 -5.50 -16.22 -6.95
C ARG A 449 -6.96 -16.40 -6.53
N THR A 450 -7.89 -16.58 -7.48
CA THR A 450 -9.31 -16.83 -7.17
C THR A 450 -9.49 -18.06 -6.27
N VAL A 451 -8.83 -19.18 -6.59
CA VAL A 451 -8.93 -20.44 -5.84
C VAL A 451 -8.49 -20.29 -4.39
N ILE A 452 -7.34 -19.65 -4.13
CA ILE A 452 -6.83 -19.47 -2.77
C ILE A 452 -7.75 -18.52 -1.96
N THR A 453 -8.28 -17.47 -2.58
CA THR A 453 -9.25 -16.55 -1.94
C THR A 453 -10.58 -17.26 -1.64
N GLN A 454 -11.06 -18.14 -2.53
CA GLN A 454 -12.24 -18.98 -2.31
C GLN A 454 -12.04 -19.94 -1.14
N LEU A 455 -10.91 -20.67 -1.11
CA LEU A 455 -10.58 -21.59 -0.01
C LEU A 455 -10.41 -20.86 1.31
N HIS A 456 -9.73 -19.71 1.34
CA HIS A 456 -9.60 -18.91 2.56
C HIS A 456 -10.96 -18.42 3.07
N SER A 457 -11.81 -17.89 2.18
CA SER A 457 -13.16 -17.45 2.55
C SER A 457 -14.02 -18.61 3.07
N SER A 458 -13.87 -19.80 2.49
CA SER A 458 -14.54 -21.03 2.93
C SER A 458 -14.04 -21.49 4.29
N SER A 459 -12.72 -21.49 4.52
CA SER A 459 -12.14 -21.88 5.80
C SER A 459 -12.60 -20.91 6.89
N LEU A 460 -12.57 -19.59 6.66
CA LEU A 460 -13.06 -18.60 7.64
C LEU A 460 -14.55 -18.78 7.99
N MET A 461 -15.40 -19.14 7.02
CA MET A 461 -16.82 -19.40 7.27
C MET A 461 -17.08 -20.64 8.13
N LEU A 462 -16.22 -21.66 8.03
CA LEU A 462 -16.31 -22.90 8.81
C LEU A 462 -15.65 -22.73 10.20
N ASP A 463 -14.49 -22.09 10.25
CA ASP A 463 -13.74 -21.64 11.43
C ASP A 463 -14.62 -20.80 12.37
N ASP A 464 -15.35 -19.81 11.84
CA ASP A 464 -16.35 -19.02 12.59
C ASP A 464 -17.42 -19.87 13.28
N ILE A 465 -17.82 -21.00 12.68
CA ILE A 465 -18.85 -21.91 13.21
C ILE A 465 -18.25 -22.89 14.21
N GLN A 466 -17.08 -23.45 13.89
CA GLN A 466 -16.38 -24.47 14.67
C GLN A 466 -15.87 -23.91 16.00
N ASP A 467 -15.33 -22.68 15.99
CA ASP A 467 -14.85 -21.97 17.19
C ASP A 467 -15.98 -21.20 17.92
N HIS A 468 -17.20 -21.25 17.38
CA HIS A 468 -18.40 -20.53 17.86
C HIS A 468 -18.22 -19.00 17.91
N SER A 469 -17.34 -18.44 17.06
CA SER A 469 -16.99 -17.02 17.04
C SER A 469 -18.20 -16.13 16.72
N PRO A 470 -18.63 -15.22 17.62
CA PRO A 470 -19.77 -14.35 17.37
C PRO A 470 -19.44 -13.20 16.41
N LEU A 471 -18.17 -12.84 16.31
CA LEU A 471 -17.65 -11.68 15.57
C LEU A 471 -16.47 -12.05 14.68
N ARG A 472 -16.44 -11.50 13.47
CA ARG A 472 -15.33 -11.56 12.52
C ARG A 472 -15.02 -10.11 12.08
N ARG A 473 -13.79 -9.65 12.31
CA ARG A 473 -13.31 -8.30 11.92
C ARG A 473 -14.18 -7.14 12.50
N GLY A 474 -14.77 -7.34 13.68
CA GLY A 474 -15.65 -6.36 14.34
C GLY A 474 -17.13 -6.40 13.93
N HIS A 475 -17.48 -7.20 12.92
CA HIS A 475 -18.84 -7.41 12.43
C HIS A 475 -19.35 -8.81 12.85
N PRO A 476 -20.67 -9.08 12.82
CA PRO A 476 -21.20 -10.42 13.09
C PRO A 476 -20.60 -11.48 12.15
N ALA A 477 -20.23 -12.65 12.68
CA ALA A 477 -19.78 -13.77 11.85
C ALA A 477 -20.88 -14.21 10.84
N ALA A 478 -20.51 -14.72 9.66
CA ALA A 478 -21.46 -15.00 8.58
C ALA A 478 -22.64 -15.90 9.00
N HIS A 479 -22.38 -16.89 9.86
CA HIS A 479 -23.40 -17.79 10.39
C HIS A 479 -24.42 -17.11 11.32
N ARG A 480 -24.11 -15.91 11.86
CA ARG A 480 -25.03 -15.06 12.64
C ARG A 480 -25.97 -14.26 11.73
N VAL A 481 -25.60 -14.07 10.46
CA VAL A 481 -26.36 -13.31 9.45
C VAL A 481 -27.23 -14.22 8.59
N TYR A 482 -26.65 -15.30 8.03
CA TYR A 482 -27.32 -16.21 7.08
C TYR A 482 -27.76 -17.54 7.72
N GLY A 483 -27.41 -17.76 8.99
CA GLY A 483 -27.58 -19.04 9.66
C GLY A 483 -26.50 -20.05 9.28
N ILE A 484 -26.31 -21.06 10.15
CA ILE A 484 -25.30 -22.12 10.00
C ILE A 484 -25.48 -22.86 8.68
N GLY A 485 -26.70 -23.32 8.36
CA GLY A 485 -26.97 -24.15 7.18
C GLY A 485 -26.61 -23.49 5.84
N GLN A 486 -26.95 -22.21 5.64
CA GLN A 486 -26.58 -21.48 4.41
C GLN A 486 -25.08 -21.22 4.35
N THR A 487 -24.46 -20.87 5.48
CA THR A 487 -23.02 -20.57 5.57
C THR A 487 -22.16 -21.79 5.26
N VAL A 488 -22.49 -22.95 5.84
CA VAL A 488 -21.83 -24.24 5.57
C VAL A 488 -22.01 -24.65 4.09
N ASN A 489 -23.22 -24.51 3.55
CA ASN A 489 -23.49 -24.84 2.15
C ASN A 489 -22.73 -23.91 1.16
N SER A 490 -22.58 -22.62 1.51
CA SER A 490 -21.77 -21.66 0.76
C SER A 490 -20.28 -22.04 0.77
N ALA A 491 -19.73 -22.39 1.94
CA ALA A 491 -18.34 -22.84 2.06
C ALA A 491 -18.05 -24.10 1.23
N TYR A 492 -18.92 -25.12 1.28
CA TYR A 492 -18.74 -26.32 0.46
C TYR A 492 -18.89 -26.04 -1.05
N PHE A 493 -19.79 -25.14 -1.46
CA PHE A 493 -19.90 -24.72 -2.85
C PHE A 493 -18.62 -24.03 -3.34
N GLN A 494 -18.06 -23.11 -2.55
CA GLN A 494 -16.81 -22.42 -2.89
C GLN A 494 -15.62 -23.39 -3.00
N CYS A 495 -15.51 -24.41 -2.13
CA CYS A 495 -14.52 -25.47 -2.28
C CYS A 495 -14.71 -26.32 -3.56
N ALA A 496 -15.96 -26.63 -3.91
CA ALA A 496 -16.28 -27.39 -5.13
C ALA A 496 -16.03 -26.57 -6.41
N ASP A 497 -16.29 -25.27 -6.39
CA ASP A 497 -15.93 -24.38 -7.50
C ASP A 497 -14.43 -24.18 -7.61
N ALA A 498 -13.71 -24.01 -6.50
CA ALA A 498 -12.26 -23.91 -6.50
C ALA A 498 -11.60 -25.14 -7.18
N LEU A 499 -12.10 -26.36 -6.90
CA LEU A 499 -11.70 -27.57 -7.62
C LEU A 499 -12.02 -27.50 -9.12
N ARG A 500 -13.24 -27.07 -9.50
CA ARG A 500 -13.67 -26.85 -10.89
C ARG A 500 -12.82 -25.79 -11.61
N GLN A 501 -12.24 -24.85 -10.88
CA GLN A 501 -11.34 -23.84 -11.43
C GLN A 501 -9.91 -24.40 -11.61
N ILE A 502 -9.36 -25.13 -10.63
CA ILE A 502 -8.04 -25.78 -10.75
C ILE A 502 -7.98 -26.80 -11.88
N GLN A 503 -9.08 -27.52 -12.17
CA GLN A 503 -9.19 -28.43 -13.31
C GLN A 503 -8.91 -27.76 -14.68
N LYS A 504 -8.95 -26.43 -14.77
CA LYS A 504 -8.63 -25.66 -16.00
C LYS A 504 -7.13 -25.43 -16.19
N ILE A 505 -6.29 -25.75 -15.19
CA ILE A 505 -4.83 -25.56 -15.22
C ILE A 505 -4.14 -26.85 -15.65
N SER A 506 -4.19 -27.90 -14.82
CA SER A 506 -3.58 -29.21 -15.12
C SER A 506 -4.10 -30.33 -14.20
N SER A 507 -3.84 -31.59 -14.55
CA SER A 507 -4.01 -32.76 -13.68
C SER A 507 -3.24 -32.63 -12.37
N ASP A 508 -2.02 -32.12 -12.46
CA ASP A 508 -1.06 -32.13 -11.37
C ASP A 508 -1.42 -31.02 -10.35
N SER A 509 -1.96 -29.91 -10.85
CA SER A 509 -2.60 -28.87 -10.04
C SER A 509 -3.81 -29.41 -9.27
N VAL A 510 -4.60 -30.32 -9.85
CA VAL A 510 -5.71 -30.99 -9.13
C VAL A 510 -5.18 -31.86 -8.00
N LEU A 511 -4.12 -32.65 -8.25
CA LEU A 511 -3.48 -33.47 -7.21
C LEU A 511 -3.01 -32.61 -6.04
N VAL A 512 -2.20 -31.58 -6.31
CA VAL A 512 -1.72 -30.59 -5.32
C VAL A 512 -2.87 -29.98 -4.53
N PHE A 513 -3.93 -29.52 -5.21
CA PHE A 513 -5.12 -28.97 -4.55
C PHE A 513 -5.78 -30.00 -3.62
N THR A 514 -5.94 -31.26 -4.05
CA THR A 514 -6.58 -32.29 -3.22
C THR A 514 -5.73 -32.72 -2.02
N GLU A 515 -4.41 -32.85 -2.18
CA GLU A 515 -3.48 -33.18 -1.09
C GLU A 515 -3.52 -32.11 0.01
N GLU A 516 -3.36 -30.85 -0.37
CA GLU A 516 -3.31 -29.74 0.59
C GLU A 516 -4.69 -29.43 1.17
N LEU A 517 -5.78 -29.63 0.42
CA LEU A 517 -7.14 -29.54 0.96
C LEU A 517 -7.44 -30.67 1.96
N MET A 518 -6.89 -31.87 1.77
CA MET A 518 -6.97 -32.94 2.76
C MET A 518 -6.13 -32.62 4.00
N ALA A 519 -4.91 -32.08 3.84
CA ALA A 519 -4.10 -31.61 4.97
C ALA A 519 -4.85 -30.57 5.81
N LEU A 520 -5.45 -29.56 5.17
CA LEU A 520 -6.28 -28.52 5.80
C LEU A 520 -7.38 -29.11 6.70
N GLN A 521 -8.07 -30.16 6.26
CA GLN A 521 -9.12 -30.81 7.05
C GLN A 521 -8.55 -31.71 8.16
N ILE A 522 -7.37 -32.31 7.98
CA ILE A 522 -6.69 -33.10 9.02
C ILE A 522 -6.25 -32.19 10.19
N GLY A 523 -5.61 -31.06 9.88
CA GLY A 523 -5.20 -30.07 10.89
C GLY A 523 -6.40 -29.50 11.66
N GLN A 524 -7.48 -29.11 10.95
CA GLN A 524 -8.70 -28.63 11.60
C GLN A 524 -9.38 -29.72 12.46
N GLY A 525 -9.37 -30.98 11.99
CA GLY A 525 -9.92 -32.11 12.74
C GLY A 525 -9.18 -32.38 14.06
N ALA A 526 -7.85 -32.23 14.08
CA ALA A 526 -7.05 -32.37 15.29
C ALA A 526 -7.27 -31.22 16.29
N ASP A 527 -7.31 -29.97 15.83
CA ASP A 527 -7.60 -28.78 16.65
C ASP A 527 -8.98 -28.88 17.32
N MET A 528 -10.00 -29.27 16.54
CA MET A 528 -11.35 -29.56 17.04
C MET A 528 -11.38 -30.74 18.02
N TYR A 529 -10.60 -31.81 17.77
CA TYR A 529 -10.54 -32.98 18.64
C TYR A 529 -9.99 -32.62 20.03
N TRP A 530 -8.84 -31.93 20.10
CA TRP A 530 -8.23 -31.50 21.37
C TRP A 530 -9.15 -30.56 22.16
N THR A 531 -9.73 -29.58 21.47
CA THR A 531 -10.71 -28.64 22.04
C THR A 531 -11.94 -29.36 22.60
N TYR A 532 -12.58 -30.21 21.80
CA TYR A 532 -13.82 -30.91 22.18
C TYR A 532 -13.60 -31.95 23.29
N HIS A 533 -12.54 -32.75 23.21
CA HIS A 533 -12.23 -33.73 24.26
C HIS A 533 -11.59 -33.07 25.49
N SER A 534 -11.06 -31.85 25.35
CA SER A 534 -10.31 -31.10 26.37
C SER A 534 -9.02 -31.83 26.77
N ILE A 535 -8.30 -32.28 25.75
CA ILE A 535 -6.97 -32.89 25.82
C ILE A 535 -5.97 -31.79 25.45
N THR A 536 -4.99 -31.51 26.30
CA THR A 536 -3.89 -30.61 25.93
C THR A 536 -2.91 -31.36 25.02
N PRO A 537 -2.66 -30.90 23.78
CA PRO A 537 -1.65 -31.49 22.92
C PRO A 537 -0.24 -31.15 23.41
N THR A 538 0.75 -31.93 22.98
CA THR A 538 2.16 -31.53 23.05
C THR A 538 2.46 -30.38 22.09
N GLU A 539 3.59 -29.70 22.30
CA GLU A 539 4.05 -28.64 21.39
C GLU A 539 4.37 -29.19 19.99
N GLU A 540 4.81 -30.45 19.89
CA GLU A 540 5.04 -31.12 18.61
C GLU A 540 3.73 -31.38 17.85
N GLU A 541 2.73 -31.97 18.52
CA GLU A 541 1.38 -32.18 17.95
C GLU A 541 0.75 -30.85 17.51
N TYR A 542 0.83 -29.80 18.34
CA TYR A 542 0.36 -28.47 17.97
C TYR A 542 1.03 -27.98 16.67
N LEU A 543 2.36 -28.05 16.56
CA LEU A 543 3.08 -27.64 15.35
C LEU A 543 2.69 -28.48 14.12
N GLN A 544 2.55 -29.80 14.25
CA GLN A 544 2.06 -30.68 13.17
C GLN A 544 0.65 -30.27 12.69
N THR A 545 -0.23 -29.86 13.62
CA THR A 545 -1.53 -29.28 13.28
C THR A 545 -1.40 -27.92 12.62
N VAL A 546 -0.49 -27.03 13.04
CA VAL A 546 -0.26 -25.75 12.35
C VAL A 546 0.24 -25.98 10.92
N ASP A 547 1.14 -26.93 10.72
CA ASP A 547 1.69 -27.30 9.41
C ASP A 547 0.66 -27.94 8.47
N SER A 548 -0.40 -28.48 9.07
CA SER A 548 -1.56 -29.04 8.38
C SER A 548 -2.73 -28.04 8.22
N LYS A 549 -2.86 -27.01 9.08
CA LYS A 549 -3.98 -26.06 9.11
C LYS A 549 -3.69 -24.70 8.47
N THR A 550 -2.53 -24.10 8.75
CA THR A 550 -2.19 -22.73 8.30
C THR A 550 -1.09 -22.75 7.26
N THR A 551 -0.03 -23.55 7.44
CA THR A 551 1.02 -23.74 6.43
C THR A 551 0.46 -24.36 5.13
N ALA A 552 -0.50 -25.29 5.23
CA ALA A 552 -1.04 -26.03 4.09
C ALA A 552 -1.64 -25.15 2.98
N LEU A 553 -2.31 -24.04 3.31
CA LEU A 553 -2.85 -23.14 2.28
C LEU A 553 -1.75 -22.28 1.62
N PHE A 554 -0.68 -21.91 2.34
CA PHE A 554 0.51 -21.26 1.74
C PHE A 554 1.28 -22.25 0.86
N ARG A 555 1.41 -23.50 1.29
CA ARG A 555 2.05 -24.59 0.55
C ARG A 555 1.26 -24.93 -0.72
N MET A 556 -0.07 -24.96 -0.65
CA MET A 556 -0.93 -25.06 -1.85
C MET A 556 -0.67 -23.91 -2.83
N ALA A 557 -0.68 -22.67 -2.36
CA ALA A 557 -0.41 -21.51 -3.22
C ALA A 557 0.97 -21.60 -3.90
N SER A 558 2.02 -21.94 -3.14
CA SER A 558 3.37 -22.10 -3.69
C SER A 558 3.45 -23.24 -4.71
N ARG A 559 3.01 -24.45 -4.36
CA ARG A 559 3.05 -25.64 -5.24
C ARG A 559 2.23 -25.43 -6.53
N LEU A 560 1.10 -24.72 -6.46
CA LEU A 560 0.30 -24.36 -7.63
C LEU A 560 1.00 -23.36 -8.54
N LEU A 561 1.65 -22.32 -7.99
CA LEU A 561 2.42 -21.34 -8.76
C LEU A 561 3.67 -21.99 -9.38
N GLN A 562 4.44 -22.74 -8.58
CA GLN A 562 5.63 -23.48 -8.99
C GLN A 562 5.32 -24.49 -10.11
N GLY A 563 4.18 -25.18 -10.04
CA GLY A 563 3.71 -26.07 -11.10
C GLY A 563 3.46 -25.37 -12.44
N GLN A 564 3.27 -24.04 -12.44
CA GLN A 564 2.98 -23.19 -13.60
C GLN A 564 4.06 -22.11 -13.85
N ALA A 565 5.20 -22.22 -13.18
CA ALA A 565 6.26 -21.22 -13.22
C ALA A 565 7.05 -21.26 -14.53
N THR A 566 7.39 -20.08 -15.06
CA THR A 566 8.31 -19.94 -16.21
C THR A 566 9.75 -19.68 -15.76
N MET A 567 9.94 -19.22 -14.53
CA MET A 567 11.23 -18.99 -13.87
C MET A 567 11.27 -19.71 -12.51
N ASN A 568 12.48 -19.99 -12.00
CA ASN A 568 12.75 -20.50 -10.64
C ASN A 568 11.92 -21.74 -10.20
N ARG A 569 11.50 -22.57 -11.16
CA ARG A 569 10.58 -23.71 -10.95
C ARG A 569 11.10 -24.79 -9.98
N CYS A 570 12.40 -24.88 -9.77
CA CYS A 570 13.03 -25.91 -8.92
C CYS A 570 13.40 -25.44 -7.51
N MET A 571 13.10 -24.18 -7.17
CA MET A 571 13.32 -23.60 -5.84
C MET A 571 12.61 -24.42 -4.76
N ASP A 572 13.34 -24.77 -3.70
CA ASP A 572 12.71 -25.33 -2.51
C ASP A 572 12.08 -24.19 -1.71
N MET A 573 10.88 -24.42 -1.19
CA MET A 573 10.14 -23.45 -0.38
C MET A 573 9.68 -24.08 0.94
N GLU A 574 9.94 -25.37 1.19
CA GLU A 574 9.31 -26.11 2.28
C GLU A 574 9.70 -25.57 3.66
N GLU A 575 10.97 -25.24 3.88
CA GLU A 575 11.45 -24.64 5.13
C GLU A 575 10.85 -23.25 5.35
N PHE A 576 10.97 -22.34 4.36
CA PHE A 576 10.35 -21.01 4.42
C PHE A 576 8.85 -21.07 4.73
N LEU A 577 8.09 -21.89 3.99
CA LEU A 577 6.64 -22.03 4.16
C LEU A 577 6.29 -22.54 5.57
N THR A 578 7.04 -23.52 6.06
CA THR A 578 6.84 -24.12 7.38
C THR A 578 7.11 -23.10 8.49
N LEU A 579 8.24 -22.40 8.44
CA LEU A 579 8.57 -21.34 9.40
C LEU A 579 7.53 -20.21 9.37
N PHE A 580 7.14 -19.76 8.17
CA PHE A 580 6.21 -18.66 7.94
C PHE A 580 4.78 -18.99 8.41
N GLY A 581 4.26 -20.18 8.08
CA GLY A 581 2.94 -20.64 8.54
C GLY A 581 2.87 -20.83 10.05
N ARG A 582 3.93 -21.38 10.67
CA ARG A 582 4.08 -21.48 12.13
C ARG A 582 4.07 -20.12 12.80
N TYR A 583 4.86 -19.17 12.30
CA TYR A 583 4.88 -17.79 12.81
C TYR A 583 3.50 -17.14 12.71
N ILE A 584 2.80 -17.24 11.57
CA ILE A 584 1.46 -16.67 11.38
C ILE A 584 0.46 -17.21 12.41
N GLN A 585 0.43 -18.54 12.64
CA GLN A 585 -0.51 -19.11 13.61
C GLN A 585 -0.20 -18.69 15.05
N ILE A 586 1.05 -18.90 15.50
CA ILE A 586 1.47 -18.60 16.86
C ILE A 586 1.30 -17.10 17.16
N ARG A 587 1.52 -16.23 16.16
CA ARG A 587 1.32 -14.78 16.26
C ARG A 587 -0.15 -14.40 16.38
N ASN A 588 -1.03 -15.03 15.59
CA ASN A 588 -2.47 -14.79 15.68
C ASN A 588 -3.01 -15.20 17.06
N ASP A 589 -2.61 -16.38 17.53
CA ASP A 589 -2.93 -16.90 18.87
C ASP A 589 -2.44 -15.94 19.97
N TYR A 590 -1.18 -15.48 19.89
CA TYR A 590 -0.59 -14.53 20.84
C TYR A 590 -1.35 -13.18 20.85
N GLN A 591 -1.62 -12.62 19.66
CA GLN A 591 -2.30 -11.33 19.56
C GLN A 591 -3.78 -11.37 19.97
N ASN A 592 -4.44 -12.53 19.99
CA ASN A 592 -5.78 -12.68 20.58
C ASN A 592 -5.78 -12.44 22.10
N LEU A 593 -4.71 -12.87 22.78
CA LEU A 593 -4.58 -12.78 24.24
C LEU A 593 -3.97 -11.45 24.73
N GLU A 594 -3.10 -10.84 23.93
CA GLU A 594 -2.42 -9.59 24.30
C GLU A 594 -3.13 -8.33 23.79
N SER A 595 -3.61 -8.32 22.53
CA SER A 595 -3.86 -7.05 21.85
C SER A 595 -5.24 -6.43 22.11
N SER A 596 -5.22 -5.16 22.49
CA SER A 596 -6.42 -4.31 22.60
C SER A 596 -7.13 -4.11 21.24
N LYS A 597 -6.42 -4.32 20.13
CA LYS A 597 -6.96 -4.27 18.76
C LYS A 597 -7.78 -5.51 18.42
N ASN A 598 -7.28 -6.73 18.70
CA ASN A 598 -8.08 -7.95 18.47
C ASN A 598 -9.27 -8.04 19.43
N THR A 599 -9.13 -7.48 20.65
CA THR A 599 -10.26 -7.32 21.59
C THR A 599 -11.47 -6.60 20.97
N LYS A 600 -11.25 -5.61 20.06
CA LYS A 600 -12.33 -4.94 19.31
C LYS A 600 -12.85 -5.74 18.11
N ASN A 601 -12.03 -6.60 17.52
CA ASN A 601 -12.31 -7.29 16.25
C ASN A 601 -12.92 -8.69 16.41
N GLN A 602 -12.63 -9.37 17.52
CA GLN A 602 -13.06 -10.75 17.81
C GLN A 602 -13.70 -10.89 19.20
N GLY A 603 -13.42 -9.95 20.12
CA GLY A 603 -13.79 -10.01 21.53
C GLY A 603 -12.55 -10.22 22.43
N PHE A 604 -12.69 -9.91 23.72
CA PHE A 604 -11.59 -10.06 24.68
C PHE A 604 -11.23 -11.55 24.88
N CYS A 605 -10.01 -11.93 24.51
CA CYS A 605 -9.50 -13.30 24.54
C CYS A 605 -10.51 -14.34 24.00
N SER A 606 -10.98 -14.17 22.76
CA SER A 606 -12.00 -15.04 22.16
C SER A 606 -11.55 -16.49 22.01
N ASP A 607 -10.25 -16.76 21.85
CA ASP A 607 -9.71 -18.12 21.78
C ASP A 607 -9.98 -18.91 23.08
N PHE A 608 -10.15 -18.23 24.22
CA PHE A 608 -10.60 -18.84 25.47
C PHE A 608 -12.11 -19.20 25.47
N ASP A 609 -12.96 -18.50 24.71
CA ASP A 609 -14.36 -18.92 24.50
C ASP A 609 -14.43 -20.12 23.56
N GLY A 610 -13.61 -20.14 22.50
CA GLY A 610 -13.43 -21.29 21.62
C GLY A 610 -12.80 -22.50 22.32
N GLY A 611 -12.08 -22.28 23.43
CA GLY A 611 -11.41 -23.31 24.22
C GLY A 611 -10.19 -23.91 23.53
N LYS A 612 -9.57 -23.14 22.64
CA LYS A 612 -8.49 -23.53 21.73
C LYS A 612 -7.14 -23.63 22.44
N TYR A 613 -6.36 -24.66 22.11
CA TYR A 613 -5.04 -24.90 22.69
C TYR A 613 -3.95 -24.13 21.97
N SER A 614 -3.84 -22.83 22.26
CA SER A 614 -2.73 -21.99 21.80
C SER A 614 -1.41 -22.30 22.51
N LEU A 615 -0.27 -21.97 21.88
CA LEU A 615 1.06 -22.23 22.43
C LEU A 615 1.27 -21.70 23.87
N PRO A 616 0.81 -20.49 24.27
CA PRO A 616 0.87 -20.05 25.65
C PRO A 616 0.16 -20.99 26.64
N LEU A 617 -1.00 -21.51 26.25
CA LEU A 617 -1.83 -22.39 27.08
C LEU A 617 -1.20 -23.77 27.21
N ILE A 618 -0.69 -24.34 26.11
CA ILE A 618 0.06 -25.60 26.09
C ILE A 618 1.27 -25.51 27.03
N HIS A 619 2.09 -24.46 26.90
CA HIS A 619 3.26 -24.24 27.76
C HIS A 619 2.86 -24.09 29.24
N ALA A 620 1.78 -23.37 29.56
CA ALA A 620 1.32 -23.22 30.94
C ALA A 620 0.80 -24.53 31.55
N SER A 621 0.04 -25.33 30.78
CA SER A 621 -0.43 -26.65 31.19
C SER A 621 0.73 -27.62 31.43
N LYS A 622 1.77 -27.60 30.57
CA LYS A 622 3.01 -28.38 30.71
C LYS A 622 3.79 -28.03 31.99
N LEU A 623 3.71 -26.78 32.46
CA LEU A 623 4.27 -26.34 33.75
C LEU A 623 3.36 -26.62 34.97
N GLY A 624 2.18 -27.19 34.76
CA GLY A 624 1.23 -27.58 35.81
C GLY A 624 0.49 -26.41 36.46
N SER A 625 -0.81 -26.33 36.23
CA SER A 625 -1.75 -25.49 37.00
C SER A 625 -3.09 -26.22 37.15
N PRO A 626 -3.51 -26.55 38.38
CA PRO A 626 -4.88 -27.00 38.66
C PRO A 626 -5.94 -25.96 38.24
N GLU A 627 -5.60 -24.68 38.33
CA GLU A 627 -6.47 -23.53 38.06
C GLU A 627 -6.83 -23.43 36.58
N ILE A 628 -5.82 -23.51 35.70
CA ILE A 628 -6.01 -23.56 34.24
C ILE A 628 -6.89 -24.76 33.87
N ASN A 629 -6.59 -25.95 34.40
CA ASN A 629 -7.37 -27.15 34.14
C ASN A 629 -8.82 -27.03 34.62
N ALA A 630 -9.06 -26.41 35.78
CA ALA A 630 -10.40 -26.16 36.30
C ALA A 630 -11.19 -25.17 35.41
N ILE A 631 -10.55 -24.09 34.94
CA ILE A 631 -11.15 -23.09 34.05
C ILE A 631 -11.50 -23.72 32.69
N LEU A 632 -10.64 -24.55 32.11
CA LEU A 632 -10.93 -25.26 30.84
C LEU A 632 -12.05 -26.29 30.99
N GLN A 633 -12.10 -27.03 32.12
CA GLN A 633 -13.21 -27.94 32.43
C GLN A 633 -14.52 -27.21 32.73
N GLN A 634 -14.46 -25.96 33.23
CA GLN A 634 -15.62 -25.09 33.33
C GLN A 634 -16.09 -24.63 31.95
N ARG A 635 -15.19 -24.13 31.09
CA ARG A 635 -15.50 -23.73 29.70
C ARG A 635 -16.21 -24.83 28.94
N LYS A 636 -15.77 -26.09 29.09
CA LYS A 636 -16.39 -27.28 28.46
C LYS A 636 -17.88 -27.45 28.83
N ARG A 637 -18.32 -26.92 29.99
CA ARG A 637 -19.70 -27.02 30.49
C ARG A 637 -20.54 -25.77 30.21
N THR A 638 -19.90 -24.62 29.97
CA THR A 638 -20.56 -23.33 29.73
C THR A 638 -20.41 -22.82 28.29
N GLU A 639 -19.72 -23.58 27.44
CA GLU A 639 -19.41 -23.32 26.02
C GLU A 639 -18.62 -22.02 25.74
N SER A 640 -18.37 -21.23 26.79
CA SER A 640 -17.78 -19.87 26.80
C SER A 640 -17.22 -19.55 28.20
N LEU A 641 -16.45 -18.46 28.34
CA LEU A 641 -15.91 -18.00 29.63
C LEU A 641 -16.28 -16.55 29.96
N THR A 642 -16.53 -16.28 31.24
CA THR A 642 -16.75 -14.90 31.71
C THR A 642 -15.45 -14.09 31.65
N THR A 643 -15.58 -12.77 31.53
CA THR A 643 -14.43 -11.84 31.49
C THR A 643 -13.48 -12.04 32.68
N ASP A 644 -14.01 -12.28 33.87
CA ASP A 644 -13.21 -12.49 35.08
C ASP A 644 -12.37 -13.77 35.01
N LEU A 645 -12.94 -14.88 34.52
CA LEU A 645 -12.22 -16.14 34.32
C LEU A 645 -11.14 -16.02 33.24
N LYS A 646 -11.39 -15.22 32.19
CA LYS A 646 -10.39 -14.88 31.17
C LYS A 646 -9.25 -14.03 31.73
N ILE A 647 -9.54 -13.08 32.61
CA ILE A 647 -8.53 -12.27 33.31
C ILE A 647 -7.67 -13.15 34.22
N VAL A 648 -8.29 -14.05 35.00
CA VAL A 648 -7.56 -15.02 35.83
C VAL A 648 -6.67 -15.92 34.96
N LEU A 649 -7.22 -16.53 33.91
CA LEU A 649 -6.46 -17.37 33.00
C LEU A 649 -5.27 -16.62 32.36
N LEU A 650 -5.48 -15.39 31.89
CA LEU A 650 -4.42 -14.54 31.35
C LEU A 650 -3.36 -14.15 32.39
N SER A 651 -3.74 -14.00 33.67
CA SER A 651 -2.79 -13.77 34.76
C SER A 651 -1.94 -15.00 35.10
N GLU A 652 -2.51 -16.21 35.04
CA GLU A 652 -1.75 -17.46 35.17
C GLU A 652 -0.77 -17.66 33.99
N LEU A 653 -1.20 -17.41 32.75
CA LEU A 653 -0.29 -17.45 31.59
C LEU A 653 0.89 -16.45 31.72
N LYS A 654 0.69 -15.32 32.41
CA LYS A 654 1.74 -14.34 32.72
C LYS A 654 2.64 -14.82 33.87
N ALA A 655 2.05 -15.33 34.96
CA ALA A 655 2.79 -15.84 36.12
C ALA A 655 3.66 -17.08 35.79
N LYS A 656 3.20 -17.92 34.85
CA LYS A 656 3.95 -19.07 34.31
C LYS A 656 4.96 -18.69 33.22
N GLY A 657 5.05 -17.41 32.83
CA GLY A 657 5.94 -16.91 31.78
C GLY A 657 5.58 -17.32 30.36
N SER A 658 4.43 -17.96 30.12
CA SER A 658 4.08 -18.55 28.83
C SER A 658 3.90 -17.55 27.69
N LEU A 659 3.47 -16.31 27.99
CA LEU A 659 3.46 -15.24 27.00
C LEU A 659 4.89 -14.84 26.59
N ALA A 660 5.82 -14.73 27.54
CA ALA A 660 7.22 -14.41 27.25
C ALA A 660 7.92 -15.55 26.47
N TYR A 661 7.62 -16.81 26.79
CA TYR A 661 8.06 -17.96 25.99
C TYR A 661 7.55 -17.88 24.55
N THR A 662 6.25 -17.59 24.36
CA THR A 662 5.63 -17.48 23.03
C THR A 662 6.22 -16.31 22.22
N LEU A 663 6.49 -15.18 22.88
CA LEU A 663 7.18 -14.03 22.27
C LEU A 663 8.61 -14.40 21.83
N GLN A 664 9.36 -15.14 22.65
CA GLN A 664 10.70 -15.62 22.31
C GLN A 664 10.68 -16.62 21.13
N VAL A 665 9.69 -17.52 21.08
CA VAL A 665 9.46 -18.42 19.92
C VAL A 665 9.18 -17.60 18.66
N LEU A 666 8.33 -16.58 18.74
CA LEU A 666 8.03 -15.70 17.60
C LEU A 666 9.25 -14.90 17.13
N GLN A 667 10.07 -14.37 18.03
CA GLN A 667 11.33 -13.69 17.70
C GLN A 667 12.35 -14.62 17.03
N ASN A 668 12.39 -15.90 17.44
CA ASN A 668 13.27 -16.89 16.83
C ASN A 668 12.77 -17.33 15.44
N LEU A 669 11.46 -17.54 15.27
CA LEU A 669 10.86 -17.81 13.97
C LEU A 669 11.05 -16.62 13.02
N GLU A 670 10.82 -15.38 13.47
CA GLU A 670 11.01 -14.18 12.64
C GLU A 670 12.47 -14.03 12.16
N ARG A 671 13.45 -14.45 12.96
CA ARG A 671 14.86 -14.50 12.54
C ARG A 671 15.08 -15.56 11.46
N ALA A 672 14.65 -16.81 11.72
CA ALA A 672 14.82 -17.92 10.77
C ALA A 672 14.15 -17.63 9.42
N ILE A 673 12.94 -17.04 9.41
CA ILE A 673 12.25 -16.66 8.17
C ILE A 673 13.02 -15.57 7.41
N LYS A 674 13.69 -14.63 8.10
CA LYS A 674 14.51 -13.59 7.47
C LYS A 674 15.83 -14.14 6.92
N GLU A 675 16.45 -15.08 7.62
CA GLU A 675 17.66 -15.79 7.17
C GLU A 675 17.35 -16.66 5.93
N GLU A 676 16.26 -17.42 5.97
CA GLU A 676 15.80 -18.25 4.85
C GLU A 676 15.32 -17.41 3.64
N LEU A 677 14.65 -16.27 3.87
CA LEU A 677 14.30 -15.34 2.78
C LEU A 677 15.56 -14.82 2.07
N GLN A 678 16.67 -14.60 2.77
CA GLN A 678 17.94 -14.22 2.13
C GLN A 678 18.58 -15.36 1.34
N SER A 679 18.39 -16.61 1.78
CA SER A 679 18.77 -17.82 1.04
C SER A 679 18.01 -17.89 -0.29
N LEU A 680 16.68 -17.80 -0.24
CA LEU A 680 15.80 -17.84 -1.42
C LEU A 680 16.01 -16.65 -2.37
N GLU A 681 16.24 -15.44 -1.86
CA GLU A 681 16.59 -14.27 -2.69
C GLU A 681 17.94 -14.45 -3.41
N SER A 682 18.85 -15.24 -2.83
CA SER A 682 20.15 -15.57 -3.42
C SER A 682 20.03 -16.67 -4.49
N GLU A 683 19.19 -17.70 -4.28
CA GLU A 683 18.88 -18.69 -5.33
C GLU A 683 18.09 -18.05 -6.49
N ALA A 684 17.17 -17.15 -6.18
CA ALA A 684 16.30 -16.51 -7.16
C ALA A 684 17.01 -15.52 -8.10
N GLU A 685 18.21 -15.05 -7.73
CA GLU A 685 18.89 -13.84 -8.23
C GLU A 685 18.01 -12.57 -8.17
N ILE A 686 16.91 -12.59 -7.40
CA ILE A 686 15.84 -11.57 -7.41
C ILE A 686 15.37 -11.31 -5.98
N LYS A 687 15.60 -10.09 -5.48
CA LYS A 687 15.08 -9.63 -4.18
C LYS A 687 13.55 -9.47 -4.19
N ASN A 688 12.88 -9.87 -3.11
CA ASN A 688 11.43 -9.96 -3.00
C ASN A 688 10.88 -9.00 -1.92
N TRP A 689 10.78 -7.72 -2.25
CA TRP A 689 10.33 -6.68 -1.31
C TRP A 689 8.90 -6.90 -0.81
N LEU A 690 8.05 -7.62 -1.56
CA LEU A 690 6.72 -8.00 -1.09
C LEU A 690 6.77 -8.99 0.10
N LEU A 691 7.64 -10.01 0.09
CA LEU A 691 7.82 -10.89 1.25
C LEU A 691 8.40 -10.12 2.45
N TRP A 692 9.45 -9.31 2.24
CA TRP A 692 9.99 -8.44 3.30
C TRP A 692 8.93 -7.51 3.90
N ARG A 693 8.03 -6.95 3.07
CA ARG A 693 6.98 -6.04 3.52
C ARG A 693 5.90 -6.77 4.33
N ILE A 694 5.55 -7.99 3.94
CA ILE A 694 4.66 -8.87 4.72
C ILE A 694 5.28 -9.15 6.10
N LEU A 695 6.58 -9.50 6.17
CA LEU A 695 7.26 -9.70 7.45
C LEU A 695 7.30 -8.43 8.30
N GLN A 696 7.63 -7.28 7.71
CA GLN A 696 7.66 -5.98 8.41
C GLN A 696 6.26 -5.58 8.94
N GLN A 697 5.18 -5.86 8.19
CA GLN A 697 3.78 -5.64 8.62
C GLN A 697 3.29 -6.61 9.70
N MET A 698 4.01 -7.73 9.91
CA MET A 698 3.72 -8.69 10.98
C MET A 698 4.62 -8.51 12.20
N SER A 699 5.85 -8.03 12.05
CA SER A 699 6.80 -7.85 13.16
C SER A 699 6.17 -7.15 14.37
N LEU A 700 6.37 -7.73 15.56
CA LEU A 700 5.67 -7.33 16.79
C LEU A 700 6.13 -5.96 17.31
N ASP A 701 7.37 -5.58 17.02
CA ASP A 701 7.98 -4.31 17.45
C ASP A 701 7.20 -3.08 16.92
N ASN A 702 6.55 -3.22 15.76
CA ASN A 702 5.69 -2.19 15.15
C ASN A 702 4.36 -1.94 15.90
N HIS A 703 4.16 -2.50 17.11
CA HIS A 703 2.96 -2.30 17.95
C HIS A 703 3.28 -1.77 19.37
N HIS A 704 4.48 -1.21 19.58
CA HIS A 704 4.91 -0.61 20.86
C HIS A 704 5.19 0.91 20.81
N GLY A 705 4.66 1.60 19.78
CA GLY A 705 4.65 3.07 19.64
C GLY A 705 3.26 3.67 19.78
#